data_AF-A0A835S307-F1
#
_entry.id   AF-A0A835S307-F1
#
_cell.length_a   1.000
_cell.length_b   1.000
_cell.length_c   1.000
_cell.angle_alpha   90.00
_cell.angle_beta   90.00
_cell.angle_gamma   90.00
#
_symmetry.space_group_name_H-M   'P 1'
#
loop_
_entity.id
_entity.type
_entity.pdbx_description
1 polymer ?
#
loop_
_entity_poly.entity_id
_entity_poly.type
_entity_poly.pdbx_seq_one_letter_code
_entity_poly.pdbx_strand_id
1 'polypeptide(L)'
;MVSGIESNTSEAEGRTNEQLALEFRRRRWWRQRTHIKVLEGFNKDDSPLTILNEAMMHSALMISVLVFQELKIASAFTAQAPAFLTSAGTSVYMEVHLLPSSFSTCSLSFTIRCPAVHRPAFMWCCRSFSARSGGRTINGENGGPSVTPQATEQRKAYPFDEIERRWQSYWEENRTFRTPDEVDTSMPKCYILDMFPYPSGSGLHVGHPLGYTATDILSRYKRMKGFNVLHPMGWDAFGLPAEQYAIETGTHPKVTTMRNIGRFRLQAEVPVNWCPALGTVLANEEVVNGVSERGGHPVIRKPMRQWMLKITAFADRLLRDLDDLDWPESTKEMQRNWIGYSEGAELEFHILDLFGRELGVKLSVYTTRPDTIFGATYLVVAPEHSLLSLLVSNEQKKHVRAVDCFSELLYGSYAKNPATGEAIPIWVADYVLGSYGSGAIMAVPAHDSRDHEFALRYNVPIVKVVSNSELNDQQNEPYTGDGVLINSSNQFSGLDISGLPCKEAASKVIDWLENSGQGKKKVNYKLRDWLFSRQRYWGEPFPVVYLDDSDETVPVPESELPVELPELDDFTPTGTGEPPLAKATSWVKTRDPISQKPARRETNTMPQWAGSCWYYLRFMDPKNSTALVEKSKERYWGPVDIYVGGAEHSVLHLLYARFWHKVLYDIGVVSTKEPFQRLINQGLILGEIEYTAYKAKDGQLVSADSACNPCDFIQEKVSPEKVTKVGDFHVLKDNPNIRLAARAYKMSKSRGNVINPDDVVSEFGADSLRLYEMFIGPLRDSKSWSTGGIEGVHRFLARIWRLIVGSPLPDGSYKDGTIVTDDEPMLYQLQSLHRCIAKVSEEIEETRFNTGISAMMEFINAAYKWDRHPRAVIEPFVLLLSPYAPHMAEEIWFRLGHSRSLAYEQFPEVRSEYLRDSRVVLPVQINGKTRATIMIDEDCSEEEAFRLASLDEKLSRYLLGKTVKKRIYVPRRILNIILETQKISSS
;
A
#
# COMPACT_ATOMS: atom_id res chain seq x y z
N MET A 1 48.41 43.19 6.74
CA MET A 1 48.06 44.55 6.27
C MET A 1 46.66 44.83 6.85
N VAL A 2 46.39 45.82 7.71
CA VAL A 2 46.81 47.25 7.72
C VAL A 2 46.24 47.95 6.48
N SER A 3 45.36 48.96 6.56
CA SER A 3 44.70 49.60 7.72
C SER A 3 43.56 50.54 7.30
N GLY A 4 42.62 50.82 8.21
CA GLY A 4 41.94 52.13 8.31
C GLY A 4 40.68 52.37 7.46
N ILE A 5 39.59 52.75 8.13
CA ILE A 5 38.99 54.09 8.10
C ILE A 5 38.05 54.21 9.31
N GLU A 6 38.06 55.36 9.99
CA GLU A 6 37.24 55.63 11.17
C GLU A 6 35.99 56.47 10.83
N SER A 7 35.09 56.57 11.81
CA SER A 7 34.12 57.66 12.01
C SER A 7 33.26 58.14 10.82
N ASN A 8 31.95 57.90 10.92
CA ASN A 8 31.06 59.02 11.24
C ASN A 8 29.75 58.56 11.89
N THR A 9 29.18 59.43 12.74
CA THR A 9 27.96 59.17 13.53
C THR A 9 26.90 60.23 13.28
N SER A 10 25.78 59.87 12.65
CA SER A 10 24.50 60.58 12.75
C SER A 10 23.37 59.76 12.09
N GLU A 11 22.12 60.19 12.31
CA GLU A 11 20.93 59.82 11.53
C GLU A 11 20.56 58.32 11.49
N ALA A 12 19.92 57.88 12.57
CA ALA A 12 18.90 56.86 12.48
C ALA A 12 17.53 57.52 12.34
N GLU A 13 16.82 57.28 11.22
CA GLU A 13 15.35 57.31 11.14
C GLU A 13 14.87 56.69 9.82
N GLY A 14 13.65 56.13 9.78
CA GLY A 14 12.96 55.76 8.54
C GLY A 14 13.46 54.54 7.74
N ARG A 15 13.40 53.32 8.30
CA ARG A 15 13.38 52.06 7.52
C ARG A 15 12.27 51.12 7.96
N THR A 16 11.60 50.47 7.02
CA THR A 16 10.52 49.51 7.29
C THR A 16 11.05 48.10 7.57
N ASN A 17 10.26 47.26 8.26
CA ASN A 17 10.64 45.89 8.63
C ASN A 17 11.06 45.03 7.44
N GLU A 18 10.48 45.24 6.25
CA GLU A 18 10.85 44.53 5.02
C GLU A 18 12.27 44.85 4.55
N GLN A 19 12.74 46.09 4.71
CA GLN A 19 14.10 46.48 4.34
C GLN A 19 15.14 45.83 5.27
N LEU A 20 14.84 45.75 6.57
CA LEU A 20 15.66 45.01 7.54
C LEU A 20 15.70 43.51 7.23
N ALA A 21 14.56 42.91 6.85
CA ALA A 21 14.51 41.52 6.40
C ALA A 21 15.31 41.28 5.12
N LEU A 22 15.31 42.22 4.17
CA LEU A 22 16.10 42.15 2.94
C LEU A 22 17.61 42.23 3.22
N GLU A 23 18.04 43.08 4.15
CA GLU A 23 19.44 43.17 4.58
C GLU A 23 19.89 41.90 5.31
N PHE A 24 19.03 41.31 6.15
CA PHE A 24 19.27 40.01 6.78
C PHE A 24 19.43 38.88 5.76
N ARG A 25 18.56 38.83 4.74
CA ARG A 25 18.67 37.86 3.62
C ARG A 25 19.98 38.05 2.85
N ARG A 26 20.37 39.28 2.51
CA ARG A 26 21.67 39.57 1.84
C ARG A 26 22.87 39.15 2.69
N ARG A 27 22.87 39.41 4.01
CA ARG A 27 23.96 38.99 4.92
C ARG A 27 24.03 37.47 5.09
N ARG A 28 22.89 36.76 5.07
CA ARG A 28 22.84 35.27 5.08
C ARG A 28 23.42 34.68 3.78
N TRP A 29 23.07 35.25 2.63
CA TRP A 29 23.57 34.83 1.31
C TRP A 29 25.09 35.02 1.17
N TRP A 30 25.63 36.15 1.65
CA TRP A 30 27.08 36.39 1.66
C TRP A 30 27.85 35.38 2.54
N ARG A 31 27.29 34.95 3.67
CA ARG A 31 27.91 33.92 4.54
C ARG A 31 27.89 32.51 3.93
N GLN A 32 26.91 32.16 3.11
CA GLN A 32 26.93 30.87 2.38
C GLN A 32 28.04 30.85 1.33
N ARG A 33 28.34 31.98 0.68
CA ARG A 33 29.39 32.06 -0.35
C ARG A 33 30.80 31.83 0.20
N THR A 34 31.04 32.08 1.49
CA THR A 34 32.32 31.79 2.15
C THR A 34 32.54 30.29 2.40
N HIS A 35 31.49 29.49 2.54
CA HIS A 35 31.60 28.05 2.80
C HIS A 35 32.13 27.27 1.59
N ILE A 36 31.80 27.71 0.37
CA ILE A 36 32.22 27.04 -0.88
C ILE A 36 33.75 27.12 -1.05
N LYS A 37 34.35 28.27 -0.75
CA LYS A 37 35.79 28.53 -0.92
C LYS A 37 36.73 27.73 0.00
N VAL A 38 36.21 27.04 1.01
CA VAL A 38 37.04 26.17 1.88
C VAL A 38 37.23 24.78 1.23
N LEU A 39 36.27 24.34 0.41
CA LEU A 39 36.34 23.03 -0.26
C LEU A 39 37.11 23.06 -1.59
N GLU A 40 37.34 24.25 -2.16
CA GLU A 40 38.16 24.46 -3.37
C GLU A 40 39.68 24.33 -3.11
N GLY A 41 40.12 24.09 -1.86
CA GLY A 41 41.53 24.13 -1.45
C GLY A 41 42.21 22.78 -1.19
N PHE A 42 41.47 21.67 -1.13
CA PHE A 42 42.04 20.34 -0.82
C PHE A 42 42.51 19.62 -2.09
N ASN A 43 43.61 18.89 -2.00
CA ASN A 43 44.20 18.21 -3.14
C ASN A 43 43.83 16.72 -3.15
N LYS A 44 43.99 16.04 -4.29
CA LYS A 44 43.47 14.66 -4.47
C LYS A 44 44.12 13.58 -3.60
N ASP A 45 45.23 13.89 -2.95
CA ASP A 45 46.04 12.95 -2.16
C ASP A 45 45.88 13.13 -0.62
N ASP A 46 45.04 14.06 -0.17
CA ASP A 46 44.81 14.33 1.25
C ASP A 46 43.97 13.23 1.95
N SER A 47 44.38 12.83 3.16
CA SER A 47 43.74 11.70 3.85
C SER A 47 42.33 12.06 4.39
N PRO A 48 41.33 11.15 4.32
CA PRO A 48 39.98 11.42 4.81
C PRO A 48 39.91 11.82 6.29
N LEU A 49 40.79 11.26 7.13
CA LEU A 49 40.89 11.56 8.55
C LEU A 49 41.39 12.98 8.84
N THR A 50 42.23 13.54 7.96
CA THR A 50 42.70 14.93 8.08
C THR A 50 41.54 15.90 7.82
N ILE A 51 40.84 15.70 6.71
CA ILE A 51 39.71 16.53 6.26
C ILE A 51 38.57 16.49 7.30
N LEU A 52 38.28 15.31 7.87
CA LEU A 52 37.21 15.16 8.87
C LEU A 52 37.50 15.92 10.17
N ASN A 53 38.75 15.91 10.65
CA ASN A 53 39.13 16.55 11.91
C ASN A 53 39.09 18.09 11.83
N GLU A 54 39.56 18.69 10.73
CA GLU A 54 39.46 20.15 10.55
C GLU A 54 38.00 20.61 10.39
N ALA A 55 37.18 19.85 9.66
CA ALA A 55 35.75 20.12 9.53
C ALA A 55 35.00 20.07 10.88
N MET A 56 35.34 19.12 11.76
CA MET A 56 34.77 19.04 13.11
C MET A 56 35.23 20.21 13.99
N MET A 57 36.50 20.61 13.95
CA MET A 57 37.02 21.78 14.67
C MET A 57 36.27 23.07 14.29
N HIS A 58 36.08 23.32 12.99
CA HIS A 58 35.31 24.48 12.52
C HIS A 58 33.82 24.43 12.92
N SER A 59 33.23 23.23 12.95
CA SER A 59 31.83 23.04 13.35
C SER A 59 31.60 23.33 14.84
N ALA A 60 32.51 22.88 15.71
CA ALA A 60 32.46 23.14 17.15
C ALA A 60 32.54 24.65 17.47
N LEU A 61 33.37 25.40 16.73
CA LEU A 61 33.51 26.84 16.89
C LEU A 61 32.23 27.60 16.49
N MET A 62 31.55 27.16 15.42
CA MET A 62 30.26 27.72 14.97
C MET A 62 29.15 27.55 16.03
N ILE A 63 29.02 26.36 16.62
CA ILE A 63 27.98 26.06 17.63
C ILE A 63 28.13 26.98 18.85
N SER A 64 29.37 27.17 19.32
CA SER A 64 29.67 28.09 20.44
C SER A 64 29.23 29.53 20.19
N VAL A 65 29.33 30.01 18.94
CA VAL A 65 28.93 31.38 18.57
C VAL A 65 27.41 31.51 18.44
N LEU A 66 26.71 30.49 17.93
CA LEU A 66 25.25 30.50 17.78
C LEU A 66 24.54 30.56 19.15
N VAL A 67 24.96 29.73 20.12
CA VAL A 67 24.41 29.73 21.49
C VAL A 67 24.59 31.11 22.16
N PHE A 68 25.71 31.79 21.90
CA PHE A 68 25.96 33.14 22.42
C PHE A 68 25.13 34.26 21.75
N GLN A 69 24.49 34.02 20.60
CA GLN A 69 23.59 34.98 19.96
C GLN A 69 22.13 34.84 20.42
N GLU A 70 21.59 33.62 20.57
CA GLU A 70 20.19 33.45 20.97
C GLU A 70 19.92 33.94 22.41
N LEU A 71 20.89 33.72 23.32
CA LEU A 71 20.84 34.25 24.69
C LEU A 71 20.75 35.79 24.79
N LYS A 72 21.07 36.53 23.71
CA LYS A 72 20.90 38.00 23.64
C LYS A 72 19.57 38.45 23.04
N ILE A 73 18.79 37.55 22.44
CA ILE A 73 17.48 37.88 21.85
C ILE A 73 16.38 37.73 22.91
N ALA A 74 16.53 36.78 23.84
CA ALA A 74 15.57 36.53 24.91
C ALA A 74 15.38 37.69 25.92
N SER A 75 16.33 38.63 26.01
CA SER A 75 16.31 39.71 27.01
C SER A 75 15.62 41.02 26.56
N ALA A 76 14.86 41.00 25.45
CA ALA A 76 14.35 42.21 24.80
C ALA A 76 12.82 42.43 24.85
N PHE A 77 12.04 41.50 25.42
CA PHE A 77 10.57 41.48 25.27
C PHE A 77 9.77 41.29 26.58
N THR A 78 10.03 42.10 27.61
CA THR A 78 9.14 42.21 28.80
C THR A 78 9.08 43.64 29.36
N ALA A 79 8.04 44.40 29.03
CA ALA A 79 7.75 45.69 29.69
C ALA A 79 6.29 46.18 29.48
N GLN A 80 5.36 45.82 30.38
CA GLN A 80 4.28 46.67 30.97
C GLN A 80 3.17 45.81 31.64
N ALA A 81 2.57 46.33 32.72
CA ALA A 81 1.57 45.75 33.64
C ALA A 81 0.88 46.91 34.42
N PRO A 82 -0.01 46.74 35.43
CA PRO A 82 -0.78 45.58 35.97
C PRO A 82 -2.30 45.71 35.58
N ALA A 83 -3.38 45.30 36.28
CA ALA A 83 -3.75 44.61 37.55
C ALA A 83 -5.09 43.85 37.28
N PHE A 84 -5.78 43.07 38.14
CA PHE A 84 -5.90 42.85 39.61
C PHE A 84 -5.86 41.32 39.90
N LEU A 85 -5.43 40.78 41.05
CA LEU A 85 -6.03 40.73 42.41
C LEU A 85 -7.47 40.14 42.44
N THR A 86 -7.80 39.02 43.12
CA THR A 86 -7.08 38.07 44.01
C THR A 86 -7.54 36.60 43.70
N SER A 87 -7.05 35.48 44.25
CA SER A 87 -6.35 35.20 45.53
C SER A 87 -5.46 33.93 45.51
N ALA A 88 -4.61 33.78 46.53
CA ALA A 88 -3.80 32.64 47.01
C ALA A 88 -3.43 31.45 46.05
N GLY A 89 -2.18 31.01 45.90
CA GLY A 89 -0.88 31.54 46.34
C GLY A 89 0.07 30.52 47.00
N THR A 90 1.18 30.18 46.32
CA THR A 90 2.57 30.02 46.83
C THR A 90 3.47 29.61 45.66
N SER A 91 4.63 30.25 45.50
CA SER A 91 5.59 29.98 44.41
C SER A 91 7.01 29.78 44.94
N VAL A 92 7.83 28.99 44.22
CA VAL A 92 9.24 28.73 44.54
C VAL A 92 10.13 29.45 43.52
N TYR A 93 11.25 30.02 43.98
CA TYR A 93 12.27 30.67 43.15
C TYR A 93 13.58 29.89 43.16
N MET A 94 14.43 30.12 42.15
CA MET A 94 15.78 29.58 42.04
C MET A 94 16.71 30.67 41.51
N GLU A 95 17.81 30.93 42.22
CA GLU A 95 18.86 31.88 41.79
C GLU A 95 20.10 31.12 41.32
N VAL A 96 20.86 31.73 40.40
CA VAL A 96 22.13 31.21 39.88
C VAL A 96 23.14 32.36 39.81
N HIS A 97 24.28 32.21 40.49
CA HIS A 97 25.42 33.10 40.35
C HIS A 97 26.50 32.49 39.44
N LEU A 98 27.19 33.35 38.69
CA LEU A 98 28.37 33.01 37.90
C LEU A 98 29.59 33.77 38.44
N LEU A 99 30.71 33.08 38.62
CA LEU A 99 32.03 33.67 38.90
C LEU A 99 33.05 33.14 37.89
N PRO A 100 33.93 33.98 37.33
CA PRO A 100 34.82 33.58 36.24
C PRO A 100 36.19 33.10 36.70
N SER A 101 36.61 31.92 36.25
CA SER A 101 38.01 31.53 36.11
C SER A 101 38.17 30.44 35.04
N SER A 102 39.39 29.96 34.81
CA SER A 102 39.87 29.55 33.49
C SER A 102 40.07 28.04 33.28
N PHE A 103 39.67 27.59 32.07
CA PHE A 103 40.06 26.35 31.37
C PHE A 103 39.64 24.97 31.95
N SER A 104 39.23 24.10 31.01
CA SER A 104 38.86 22.67 31.14
C SER A 104 37.57 22.32 31.92
N THR A 105 36.67 21.60 31.22
CA THR A 105 35.53 20.80 31.72
C THR A 105 34.59 21.42 32.77
N CYS A 106 33.44 21.93 32.33
CA CYS A 106 32.29 22.18 33.20
C CYS A 106 31.38 20.94 33.31
N SER A 107 31.10 20.49 34.53
CA SER A 107 29.99 19.58 34.84
C SER A 107 28.86 20.34 35.54
N LEU A 108 27.60 19.98 35.22
CA LEU A 108 26.41 20.55 35.85
C LEU A 108 25.93 19.64 36.99
N SER A 109 25.84 20.18 38.20
CA SER A 109 25.37 19.48 39.40
C SER A 109 24.18 20.20 40.01
N PHE A 110 23.02 19.54 40.04
CA PHE A 110 21.81 20.05 40.70
C PHE A 110 21.73 19.53 42.15
N THR A 111 21.36 20.40 43.09
CA THR A 111 21.06 19.99 44.48
C THR A 111 19.68 20.49 44.88
N ILE A 112 18.74 19.57 45.12
CA ILE A 112 17.41 19.89 45.64
C ILE A 112 17.43 19.73 47.17
N ARG A 113 16.98 20.75 47.91
CA ARG A 113 16.69 20.66 49.35
C ARG A 113 15.20 20.79 49.59
N CYS A 114 14.57 19.78 50.18
CA CYS A 114 13.24 19.88 50.75
C CYS A 114 13.32 20.18 52.26
N PRO A 115 12.52 21.12 52.80
CA PRO A 115 12.30 21.24 54.24
C PRO A 115 11.36 20.15 54.75
N ALA A 116 11.50 19.74 56.01
CA ALA A 116 10.69 18.69 56.64
C ALA A 116 9.56 19.26 57.52
N VAL A 117 8.44 18.51 57.63
CA VAL A 117 7.31 18.77 58.54
C VAL A 117 6.88 17.45 59.21
N HIS A 118 6.29 17.51 60.41
CA HIS A 118 6.22 16.40 61.37
C HIS A 118 5.01 15.42 61.25
N ARG A 119 5.25 14.22 61.80
CA ARG A 119 4.33 13.09 62.14
C ARG A 119 3.27 13.44 63.22
N PRO A 120 2.13 12.70 63.37
CA PRO A 120 2.03 11.33 63.97
C PRO A 120 1.17 10.31 63.15
N ALA A 121 1.54 9.01 63.04
CA ALA A 121 1.23 7.84 63.92
C ALA A 121 -0.25 7.35 63.80
N PHE A 122 -0.63 6.06 63.75
CA PHE A 122 -0.25 4.79 64.42
C PHE A 122 -0.86 3.57 63.64
N MET A 123 -0.64 2.24 63.87
CA MET A 123 0.37 1.39 64.55
C MET A 123 0.16 -0.12 64.15
N TRP A 124 1.23 -0.94 64.06
CA TRP A 124 1.25 -2.42 64.17
C TRP A 124 0.51 -3.31 63.12
N CYS A 125 0.98 -4.54 62.80
CA CYS A 125 1.43 -5.60 63.73
C CYS A 125 2.45 -6.61 63.14
N CYS A 126 3.35 -7.11 64.01
CA CYS A 126 3.98 -8.47 64.13
C CYS A 126 4.32 -9.36 62.88
N ARG A 127 5.38 -10.21 62.87
CA ARG A 127 6.34 -10.62 63.93
C ARG A 127 7.63 -11.29 63.36
N SER A 128 8.70 -11.22 64.17
CA SER A 128 9.92 -12.07 64.30
C SER A 128 10.58 -12.74 63.07
N PHE A 129 11.88 -12.52 62.76
CA PHE A 129 13.16 -12.76 63.48
C PHE A 129 13.68 -14.21 63.56
N SER A 130 14.89 -14.41 63.01
CA SER A 130 15.99 -15.19 63.59
C SER A 130 17.32 -14.56 63.18
N ALA A 131 18.36 -14.64 64.00
CA ALA A 131 19.63 -13.93 63.79
C ALA A 131 20.84 -14.60 64.48
N ARG A 132 22.02 -14.48 63.86
CA ARG A 132 23.40 -14.41 64.43
C ARG A 132 24.37 -14.37 63.23
N SER A 133 25.28 -13.40 63.02
CA SER A 133 26.19 -12.60 63.87
C SER A 133 27.54 -13.27 64.13
N GLY A 134 28.60 -12.65 63.59
CA GLY A 134 30.00 -12.96 63.88
C GLY A 134 30.90 -12.06 63.04
N GLY A 135 31.73 -11.23 63.67
CA GLY A 135 32.63 -10.30 62.96
C GLY A 135 33.53 -9.54 63.93
N ARG A 136 34.52 -8.79 63.42
CA ARG A 136 35.32 -7.84 64.22
C ARG A 136 36.08 -6.81 63.36
N THR A 137 35.89 -5.54 63.72
CA THR A 137 36.91 -4.46 63.75
C THR A 137 38.01 -4.40 62.68
N ILE A 138 37.74 -3.64 61.62
CA ILE A 138 38.42 -2.38 61.25
C ILE A 138 39.90 -2.23 61.67
N ASN A 139 40.78 -2.09 60.68
CA ASN A 139 41.80 -1.02 60.59
C ASN A 139 42.36 -0.97 59.15
N GLY A 140 42.65 0.23 58.62
CA GLY A 140 43.29 0.40 57.31
C GLY A 140 42.53 1.29 56.31
N GLU A 141 43.06 2.49 56.11
CA GLU A 141 43.14 3.28 54.85
C GLU A 141 42.16 2.96 53.69
N ASN A 142 41.15 3.82 53.52
CA ASN A 142 40.23 3.77 52.37
C ASN A 142 40.84 4.36 51.09
N GLY A 143 41.68 3.59 50.41
CA GLY A 143 41.94 3.73 48.97
C GLY A 143 40.87 2.99 48.16
N GLY A 144 39.73 3.64 47.88
CA GLY A 144 38.61 3.03 47.15
C GLY A 144 38.62 3.38 45.64
N PRO A 145 38.52 2.40 44.72
CA PRO A 145 38.47 2.68 43.29
C PRO A 145 37.12 3.26 42.85
N SER A 146 37.13 4.05 41.77
CA SER A 146 35.93 4.57 41.12
C SER A 146 35.11 3.45 40.49
N VAL A 147 33.92 3.18 41.02
CA VAL A 147 32.94 2.30 40.36
C VAL A 147 32.31 3.06 39.20
N THR A 148 32.75 2.75 37.97
CA THR A 148 32.00 3.13 36.76
C THR A 148 30.71 2.31 36.68
N PRO A 149 29.57 2.92 36.29
CA PRO A 149 28.35 2.18 36.06
C PRO A 149 28.48 1.36 34.78
N GLN A 150 28.67 0.04 34.91
CA GLN A 150 28.47 -0.86 33.76
C GLN A 150 26.99 -0.79 33.35
N ALA A 151 26.74 -0.43 32.09
CA ALA A 151 25.46 -0.67 31.47
C ALA A 151 25.24 -2.20 31.39
N THR A 152 24.12 -2.68 31.92
CA THR A 152 23.70 -4.07 31.70
C THR A 152 23.19 -4.21 30.27
N GLU A 153 24.07 -4.60 29.35
CA GLU A 153 23.65 -5.07 28.03
C GLU A 153 22.65 -6.23 28.21
N GLN A 154 21.45 -6.09 27.65
CA GLN A 154 20.50 -7.20 27.59
C GLN A 154 21.08 -8.29 26.70
N ARG A 155 21.35 -9.47 27.30
CA ARG A 155 21.82 -10.63 26.56
C ARG A 155 20.81 -11.04 25.50
N LYS A 156 21.16 -10.82 24.23
CA LYS A 156 20.35 -11.16 23.06
C LYS A 156 20.04 -12.66 23.03
N ALA A 157 18.88 -13.02 22.49
CA ALA A 157 18.41 -14.40 22.56
C ALA A 157 19.17 -15.36 21.62
N TYR A 158 19.75 -14.82 20.54
CA TYR A 158 20.73 -15.40 19.62
C TYR A 158 21.47 -14.23 18.91
N PRO A 159 22.65 -14.43 18.28
CA PRO A 159 23.52 -13.34 17.81
C PRO A 159 23.13 -12.83 16.40
N PHE A 160 21.89 -12.35 16.23
CA PHE A 160 21.37 -11.92 14.91
C PHE A 160 22.20 -10.80 14.26
N ASP A 161 22.66 -9.83 15.03
CA ASP A 161 23.40 -8.66 14.54
C ASP A 161 24.80 -8.97 14.02
N GLU A 162 25.41 -10.07 14.48
CA GLU A 162 26.66 -10.59 13.93
C GLU A 162 26.42 -11.35 12.62
N ILE A 163 25.42 -12.25 12.61
CA ILE A 163 25.25 -13.23 11.54
C ILE A 163 24.49 -12.67 10.34
N GLU A 164 23.47 -11.83 10.54
CA GLU A 164 22.64 -11.30 9.45
C GLU A 164 23.48 -10.45 8.49
N ARG A 165 24.28 -9.53 9.01
CA ARG A 165 25.20 -8.72 8.21
C ARG A 165 26.28 -9.55 7.53
N ARG A 166 26.83 -10.57 8.21
CA ARG A 166 27.86 -11.45 7.64
C ARG A 166 27.33 -12.24 6.44
N TRP A 167 26.14 -12.81 6.55
CA TRP A 167 25.52 -13.56 5.45
C TRP A 167 25.06 -12.65 4.31
N GLN A 168 24.58 -11.44 4.61
CA GLN A 168 24.30 -10.41 3.60
C GLN A 168 25.54 -10.03 2.78
N SER A 169 26.67 -9.71 3.43
CA SER A 169 27.96 -9.46 2.76
C SER A 169 28.40 -10.67 1.93
N TYR A 170 28.35 -11.88 2.50
CA TYR A 170 28.71 -13.11 1.79
C TYR A 170 27.89 -13.31 0.51
N TRP A 171 26.56 -13.12 0.57
CA TRP A 171 25.69 -13.29 -0.60
C TRP A 171 25.92 -12.22 -1.67
N GLU A 172 26.26 -10.99 -1.30
CA GLU A 172 26.60 -9.91 -2.27
C GLU A 172 27.97 -10.16 -2.92
N GLU A 173 29.01 -10.43 -2.12
CA GLU A 173 30.38 -10.69 -2.59
C GLU A 173 30.45 -11.89 -3.52
N ASN A 174 29.78 -13.00 -3.16
CA ASN A 174 29.69 -14.20 -3.99
C ASN A 174 28.59 -14.11 -5.06
N ARG A 175 27.85 -12.99 -5.11
CA ARG A 175 26.71 -12.75 -6.02
C ARG A 175 25.68 -13.86 -6.00
N THR A 176 25.44 -14.46 -4.83
CA THR A 176 24.70 -15.72 -4.66
C THR A 176 23.34 -15.71 -5.34
N PHE A 177 22.58 -14.61 -5.21
CA PHE A 177 21.23 -14.47 -5.80
C PHE A 177 21.22 -13.80 -7.19
N ARG A 178 22.37 -13.50 -7.78
CA ARG A 178 22.45 -12.95 -9.13
C ARG A 178 22.09 -14.02 -10.16
N THR A 179 20.98 -13.83 -10.87
CA THR A 179 20.66 -14.59 -12.09
C THR A 179 21.82 -14.45 -13.10
N PRO A 180 22.38 -15.57 -13.63
CA PRO A 180 23.46 -15.52 -14.62
C PRO A 180 23.11 -14.75 -15.90
N ASP A 181 24.12 -14.19 -16.58
CA ASP A 181 23.94 -13.50 -17.87
C ASP A 181 23.65 -14.49 -19.02
N GLU A 182 24.24 -15.69 -18.95
CA GLU A 182 23.90 -16.86 -19.76
C GLU A 182 23.27 -17.93 -18.86
N VAL A 183 22.10 -18.44 -19.24
CA VAL A 183 21.25 -19.26 -18.38
C VAL A 183 21.07 -20.65 -19.00
N ASP A 184 21.16 -21.71 -18.20
CA ASP A 184 20.88 -23.08 -18.67
C ASP A 184 19.39 -23.24 -18.99
N THR A 185 19.05 -23.17 -20.27
CA THR A 185 17.66 -23.23 -20.75
C THR A 185 17.02 -24.62 -20.62
N SER A 186 17.76 -25.65 -20.19
CA SER A 186 17.18 -26.95 -19.83
C SER A 186 16.49 -26.95 -18.46
N MET A 187 16.87 -26.02 -17.57
CA MET A 187 16.22 -25.83 -16.28
C MET A 187 14.97 -24.92 -16.43
N PRO A 188 13.87 -25.22 -15.70
CA PRO A 188 12.63 -24.44 -15.79
C PRO A 188 12.83 -23.02 -15.24
N LYS A 189 12.34 -22.01 -15.96
CA LYS A 189 12.37 -20.62 -15.52
C LYS A 189 11.28 -20.31 -14.50
N CYS A 190 11.53 -19.36 -13.60
CA CYS A 190 10.51 -18.74 -12.75
C CYS A 190 10.85 -17.26 -12.54
N TYR A 191 10.08 -16.38 -13.16
CA TYR A 191 10.15 -14.93 -12.95
C TYR A 191 9.13 -14.54 -11.88
N ILE A 192 9.64 -14.25 -10.68
CA ILE A 192 8.89 -13.74 -9.54
C ILE A 192 9.20 -12.24 -9.43
N LEU A 193 8.16 -11.41 -9.33
CA LEU A 193 8.32 -9.96 -9.34
C LEU A 193 7.42 -9.30 -8.29
N ASP A 194 8.00 -8.33 -7.59
CA ASP A 194 7.29 -7.41 -6.72
C ASP A 194 6.89 -6.13 -7.47
N MET A 195 5.81 -5.50 -7.03
CA MET A 195 5.60 -4.09 -7.33
C MET A 195 6.67 -3.26 -6.60
N PHE A 196 7.65 -2.82 -7.37
CA PHE A 196 8.80 -2.05 -6.92
C PHE A 196 8.40 -0.77 -6.16
N PRO A 197 9.15 -0.39 -5.10
CA PRO A 197 8.71 0.64 -4.17
C PRO A 197 8.74 2.06 -4.75
N TYR A 198 7.80 2.87 -4.26
CA TYR A 198 7.91 4.32 -4.32
C TYR A 198 8.87 4.85 -3.25
N PRO A 199 9.39 6.09 -3.42
CA PRO A 199 10.55 6.51 -2.67
C PRO A 199 10.38 7.97 -2.25
N SER A 200 9.23 8.23 -1.63
CA SER A 200 9.12 9.38 -0.76
C SER A 200 10.29 9.31 0.23
N GLY A 201 10.83 10.47 0.64
CA GLY A 201 11.79 10.53 1.75
C GLY A 201 11.09 10.28 3.10
N SER A 202 10.45 9.13 3.20
CA SER A 202 9.82 8.50 4.36
C SER A 202 10.67 7.38 4.94
N GLY A 203 11.62 6.86 4.16
CA GLY A 203 12.10 5.49 4.35
C GLY A 203 11.02 4.48 3.97
N LEU A 204 11.31 3.21 4.23
CA LEU A 204 10.31 2.15 4.20
C LEU A 204 9.40 2.22 5.43
N HIS A 205 8.33 1.43 5.41
CA HIS A 205 7.53 1.10 6.60
C HIS A 205 7.18 -0.38 6.54
N VAL A 206 6.81 -1.01 7.67
CA VAL A 206 6.49 -2.46 7.84
C VAL A 206 5.25 -2.98 7.07
N GLY A 207 4.88 -2.32 5.97
CA GLY A 207 3.94 -2.82 4.96
C GLY A 207 4.57 -2.97 3.57
N HIS A 208 5.80 -2.48 3.36
CA HIS A 208 6.59 -2.76 2.17
C HIS A 208 7.21 -4.17 2.23
N PRO A 209 7.92 -4.58 3.31
CA PRO A 209 8.60 -5.87 3.32
C PRO A 209 7.63 -7.05 3.28
N LEU A 210 6.38 -6.92 3.73
CA LEU A 210 5.33 -7.95 3.59
C LEU A 210 5.29 -8.61 2.19
N GLY A 211 5.38 -7.82 1.12
CA GLY A 211 5.43 -8.34 -0.26
C GLY A 211 6.79 -8.98 -0.55
N TYR A 212 7.86 -8.23 -0.31
CA TYR A 212 9.24 -8.56 -0.66
C TYR A 212 9.77 -9.80 0.10
N THR A 213 9.28 -10.03 1.32
CA THR A 213 9.49 -11.22 2.14
C THR A 213 8.79 -12.43 1.52
N ALA A 214 7.53 -12.27 1.06
CA ALA A 214 6.76 -13.37 0.47
C ALA A 214 7.33 -13.82 -0.89
N THR A 215 7.78 -12.89 -1.72
CA THR A 215 8.46 -13.20 -2.98
C THR A 215 9.85 -13.76 -2.77
N ASP A 216 10.66 -13.24 -1.83
CA ASP A 216 11.98 -13.82 -1.53
C ASP A 216 11.86 -15.25 -0.94
N ILE A 217 10.82 -15.55 -0.15
CA ILE A 217 10.49 -16.94 0.25
C ILE A 217 10.21 -17.81 -0.98
N LEU A 218 9.35 -17.37 -1.90
CA LEU A 218 9.03 -18.10 -3.13
C LEU A 218 10.26 -18.29 -4.03
N SER A 219 11.11 -17.26 -4.15
CA SER A 219 12.34 -17.25 -4.95
C SER A 219 13.38 -18.23 -4.40
N ARG A 220 13.60 -18.23 -3.08
CA ARG A 220 14.46 -19.22 -2.41
C ARG A 220 13.91 -20.63 -2.61
N TYR A 221 12.62 -20.84 -2.35
CA TYR A 221 11.98 -22.14 -2.54
C TYR A 221 12.08 -22.67 -3.98
N LYS A 222 11.71 -21.88 -4.99
CA LYS A 222 11.77 -22.32 -6.40
C LYS A 222 13.20 -22.55 -6.87
N ARG A 223 14.17 -21.74 -6.43
CA ARG A 223 15.60 -21.99 -6.67
C ARG A 223 16.05 -23.33 -6.07
N MET A 224 15.69 -23.62 -4.82
CA MET A 224 15.98 -24.90 -4.16
C MET A 224 15.22 -26.09 -4.77
N LYS A 225 14.12 -25.85 -5.52
CA LYS A 225 13.46 -26.84 -6.39
C LYS A 225 14.06 -26.94 -7.79
N GLY A 226 15.20 -26.30 -8.07
CA GLY A 226 15.92 -26.41 -9.35
C GLY A 226 15.38 -25.52 -10.47
N PHE A 227 14.70 -24.41 -10.15
CA PHE A 227 14.29 -23.40 -11.13
C PHE A 227 15.38 -22.34 -11.33
N ASN A 228 15.54 -21.87 -12.56
CA ASN A 228 16.22 -20.62 -12.84
C ASN A 228 15.32 -19.46 -12.41
N VAL A 229 15.64 -18.84 -11.28
CA VAL A 229 14.85 -17.74 -10.73
C VAL A 229 15.39 -16.39 -11.21
N LEU A 230 14.48 -15.56 -11.73
CA LEU A 230 14.66 -14.12 -11.88
C LEU A 230 13.78 -13.45 -10.81
N HIS A 231 14.42 -12.89 -9.78
CA HIS A 231 13.76 -12.09 -8.75
C HIS A 231 14.45 -10.72 -8.66
N PRO A 232 14.07 -9.77 -9.54
CA PRO A 232 14.72 -8.48 -9.62
C PRO A 232 14.02 -7.47 -8.70
N MET A 233 14.82 -6.66 -8.01
CA MET A 233 14.34 -5.44 -7.40
C MET A 233 14.84 -4.23 -8.19
N GLY A 234 14.04 -3.18 -8.18
CA GLY A 234 14.35 -1.90 -8.78
C GLY A 234 13.40 -0.86 -8.24
N TRP A 235 13.16 0.19 -9.00
CA TRP A 235 12.97 1.49 -8.38
C TRP A 235 12.00 2.40 -9.17
N ASP A 236 10.89 2.86 -8.56
CA ASP A 236 9.87 3.77 -9.14
C ASP A 236 9.79 5.20 -8.49
N ALA A 237 10.54 6.23 -8.92
CA ALA A 237 10.62 7.57 -8.22
C ALA A 237 10.31 8.89 -8.93
N PHE A 238 10.91 9.10 -10.10
CA PHE A 238 10.81 10.25 -10.99
C PHE A 238 9.30 10.62 -11.12
N GLY A 239 8.76 11.54 -10.30
CA GLY A 239 7.30 11.76 -10.19
C GLY A 239 6.83 12.59 -8.98
N LEU A 240 5.51 12.83 -8.89
CA LEU A 240 4.88 13.65 -7.83
C LEU A 240 5.32 13.30 -6.39
N PRO A 241 5.46 12.01 -5.98
CA PRO A 241 5.83 11.67 -4.61
C PRO A 241 7.25 12.11 -4.22
N ALA A 242 8.17 12.16 -5.18
CA ALA A 242 9.55 12.61 -4.96
C ALA A 242 9.66 14.15 -5.08
N GLU A 243 8.94 14.73 -6.05
CA GLU A 243 8.89 16.18 -6.28
C GLU A 243 8.23 16.94 -5.13
N GLN A 244 7.12 16.41 -4.57
CA GLN A 244 6.45 17.01 -3.41
C GLN A 244 7.39 17.03 -2.18
N TYR A 245 8.10 15.92 -1.93
CA TYR A 245 9.09 15.84 -0.84
C TYR A 245 10.29 16.77 -1.07
N ALA A 246 10.73 16.95 -2.32
CA ALA A 246 11.75 17.92 -2.69
C ALA A 246 11.33 19.37 -2.42
N ILE A 247 10.06 19.71 -2.69
CA ILE A 247 9.46 21.02 -2.37
C ILE A 247 9.38 21.22 -0.84
N GLU A 248 8.89 20.22 -0.10
CA GLU A 248 8.79 20.25 1.38
C GLU A 248 10.16 20.40 2.08
N THR A 249 11.23 19.89 1.49
CA THR A 249 12.59 19.88 2.06
C THR A 249 13.56 20.88 1.44
N GLY A 250 13.15 21.64 0.42
CA GLY A 250 14.01 22.56 -0.34
C GLY A 250 15.23 21.91 -1.00
N THR A 251 15.20 20.59 -1.23
CA THR A 251 16.32 19.80 -1.77
C THR A 251 16.04 19.40 -3.21
N HIS A 252 16.92 19.72 -4.14
CA HIS A 252 16.71 19.52 -5.58
C HIS A 252 16.30 18.07 -5.94
N PRO A 253 15.20 17.84 -6.70
CA PRO A 253 14.64 16.52 -6.96
C PRO A 253 15.65 15.47 -7.43
N LYS A 254 16.64 15.81 -8.27
CA LYS A 254 17.70 14.87 -8.71
C LYS A 254 18.58 14.35 -7.57
N VAL A 255 18.82 15.16 -6.52
CA VAL A 255 19.65 14.77 -5.37
C VAL A 255 18.82 14.04 -4.31
N THR A 256 17.55 14.42 -4.15
CA THR A 256 16.59 13.65 -3.36
C THR A 256 16.26 12.31 -4.02
N THR A 257 16.23 12.24 -5.36
CA THR A 257 15.87 11.06 -6.18
C THR A 257 17.06 10.19 -6.57
N MET A 258 18.31 10.65 -6.65
CA MET A 258 19.44 9.70 -6.65
C MET A 258 19.57 8.99 -5.30
N ARG A 259 19.13 9.66 -4.22
CA ARG A 259 18.91 9.09 -2.88
C ARG A 259 17.56 8.33 -2.77
N ASN A 260 16.76 8.33 -3.85
CA ASN A 260 15.40 7.79 -3.93
C ASN A 260 14.98 7.54 -5.41
N ILE A 261 15.59 6.60 -6.18
CA ILE A 261 14.85 5.67 -7.11
C ILE A 261 14.50 6.28 -8.56
N GLY A 262 13.69 5.74 -9.55
CA GLY A 262 13.49 6.35 -10.96
C GLY A 262 12.18 6.00 -11.79
N ARG A 263 11.79 6.62 -12.97
CA ARG A 263 10.60 6.32 -13.90
C ARG A 263 10.83 6.85 -15.37
N PHE A 264 9.90 7.05 -16.36
CA PHE A 264 8.69 7.99 -16.45
C PHE A 264 7.44 7.59 -17.39
N ARG A 265 6.94 8.22 -18.52
CA ARG A 265 5.45 8.43 -19.00
C ARG A 265 5.15 8.70 -20.60
N LEU A 266 4.22 9.63 -21.08
CA LEU A 266 3.83 10.27 -22.46
C LEU A 266 2.70 9.80 -23.53
N GLN A 267 2.17 10.70 -24.44
CA GLN A 267 0.68 10.94 -24.68
C GLN A 267 0.18 11.81 -25.99
N ALA A 268 -1.15 12.20 -26.31
CA ALA A 268 -1.77 13.40 -27.17
C ALA A 268 -3.29 14.05 -27.00
N GLU A 269 -3.57 15.41 -26.96
CA GLU A 269 -4.46 16.42 -26.14
C GLU A 269 -5.99 16.32 -25.65
N VAL A 270 -6.39 16.91 -24.46
CA VAL A 270 -7.81 17.06 -23.87
C VAL A 270 -8.08 18.15 -22.75
N PRO A 271 -9.36 18.44 -22.34
CA PRO A 271 -9.74 19.13 -21.07
C PRO A 271 -9.60 18.30 -19.78
N VAL A 272 -9.10 18.92 -18.71
CA VAL A 272 -8.33 18.27 -17.63
C VAL A 272 -8.97 18.34 -16.24
N ASN A 273 -8.51 17.49 -15.34
CA ASN A 273 -8.72 17.60 -13.89
C ASN A 273 -7.53 18.36 -13.27
N TRP A 274 -7.68 19.63 -12.91
CA TRP A 274 -6.62 20.48 -12.35
C TRP A 274 -6.75 20.62 -10.82
N CYS A 275 -5.66 20.43 -10.08
CA CYS A 275 -5.62 20.65 -8.64
C CYS A 275 -4.81 21.93 -8.32
N PRO A 276 -5.44 23.05 -7.93
CA PRO A 276 -4.72 24.30 -7.66
C PRO A 276 -3.69 24.19 -6.53
N ALA A 277 -4.02 23.49 -5.45
CA ALA A 277 -3.14 23.34 -4.28
C ALA A 277 -1.85 22.55 -4.59
N LEU A 278 -1.93 21.58 -5.51
CA LEU A 278 -0.76 20.84 -5.99
C LEU A 278 -0.10 21.50 -7.20
N GLY A 279 -0.79 22.38 -7.92
CA GLY A 279 -0.30 23.04 -9.15
C GLY A 279 -0.10 22.08 -10.33
N THR A 280 -0.94 21.06 -10.47
CA THR A 280 -0.82 20.02 -11.50
C THR A 280 -2.17 19.53 -12.00
N VAL A 281 -2.19 19.02 -13.23
CA VAL A 281 -3.24 18.10 -13.71
C VAL A 281 -3.18 16.75 -12.98
N LEU A 282 -4.31 16.05 -12.96
CA LEU A 282 -4.52 14.70 -12.47
C LEU A 282 -5.22 13.85 -13.55
N ALA A 283 -5.03 12.53 -13.52
CA ALA A 283 -5.83 11.57 -14.30
C ALA A 283 -7.26 11.45 -13.73
N ASN A 284 -8.14 10.64 -14.36
CA ASN A 284 -9.45 10.37 -13.76
C ASN A 284 -9.29 9.49 -12.51
N GLU A 285 -8.32 8.57 -12.58
CA GLU A 285 -7.93 7.58 -11.58
C GLU A 285 -7.18 8.22 -10.38
N GLU A 286 -6.66 9.44 -10.55
CA GLU A 286 -5.99 10.23 -9.49
C GLU A 286 -6.98 11.15 -8.73
N VAL A 287 -8.28 11.08 -9.03
CA VAL A 287 -9.36 11.86 -8.40
C VAL A 287 -10.39 10.92 -7.75
N VAL A 288 -10.58 11.06 -6.44
CA VAL A 288 -11.52 10.27 -5.64
C VAL A 288 -12.56 11.22 -5.05
N ASN A 289 -13.85 10.99 -5.32
CA ASN A 289 -14.97 11.81 -4.83
C ASN A 289 -14.80 13.33 -5.07
N GLY A 290 -14.24 13.72 -6.23
CA GLY A 290 -14.02 15.12 -6.60
C GLY A 290 -12.79 15.79 -5.98
N VAL A 291 -12.02 15.09 -5.14
CA VAL A 291 -10.76 15.56 -4.56
C VAL A 291 -9.56 14.73 -5.03
N SER A 292 -8.36 15.27 -4.90
CA SER A 292 -7.12 14.56 -5.25
C SER A 292 -6.85 13.38 -4.32
N GLU A 293 -6.46 12.22 -4.88
CA GLU A 293 -6.01 11.02 -4.11
C GLU A 293 -4.99 11.38 -3.03
N ARG A 294 -4.13 12.36 -3.34
CA ARG A 294 -3.11 12.90 -2.43
C ARG A 294 -3.56 14.24 -1.88
N GLY A 295 -3.62 14.35 -0.56
CA GLY A 295 -3.93 15.58 0.16
C GLY A 295 -5.42 15.94 0.24
N GLY A 296 -6.31 15.28 -0.51
CA GLY A 296 -7.76 15.54 -0.45
C GLY A 296 -8.15 16.95 -0.90
N HIS A 297 -7.39 17.55 -1.83
CA HIS A 297 -7.60 18.92 -2.28
C HIS A 297 -8.68 18.98 -3.37
N PRO A 298 -9.50 20.06 -3.42
CA PRO A 298 -10.48 20.26 -4.50
C PRO A 298 -9.84 20.25 -5.89
N VAL A 299 -10.57 19.67 -6.84
CA VAL A 299 -10.16 19.54 -8.26
C VAL A 299 -11.16 20.27 -9.14
N ILE A 300 -10.66 21.10 -10.04
CA ILE A 300 -11.46 21.91 -10.99
C ILE A 300 -11.21 21.46 -12.43
N ARG A 301 -12.15 21.72 -13.34
CA ARG A 301 -12.00 21.38 -14.77
C ARG A 301 -11.36 22.56 -15.52
N LYS A 302 -10.34 22.31 -16.35
CA LYS A 302 -9.65 23.36 -17.14
C LYS A 302 -9.27 22.86 -18.54
N PRO A 303 -9.48 23.63 -19.63
CA PRO A 303 -8.90 23.32 -20.93
C PRO A 303 -7.40 23.68 -20.93
N MET A 304 -6.54 22.75 -21.37
CA MET A 304 -5.08 22.96 -21.47
C MET A 304 -4.52 22.07 -22.59
N ARG A 305 -3.44 22.50 -23.26
CA ARG A 305 -2.63 21.60 -24.10
C ARG A 305 -1.91 20.58 -23.24
N GLN A 306 -2.67 19.56 -22.89
CA GLN A 306 -2.18 18.27 -22.43
C GLN A 306 -1.92 17.42 -23.65
N TRP A 307 -1.80 16.13 -23.38
CA TRP A 307 -1.81 15.10 -24.36
C TRP A 307 -2.99 14.07 -23.93
N MET A 308 -3.18 12.85 -24.49
CA MET A 308 -3.99 11.61 -24.17
C MET A 308 -3.45 10.33 -24.89
N LEU A 309 -3.24 9.18 -24.21
CA LEU A 309 -2.94 7.90 -24.91
C LEU A 309 -4.22 7.13 -25.22
N LYS A 310 -4.31 6.55 -26.43
CA LYS A 310 -5.50 5.86 -26.95
C LYS A 310 -5.72 4.45 -26.38
N ILE A 311 -5.78 4.34 -25.05
CA ILE A 311 -6.08 3.07 -24.36
C ILE A 311 -7.49 2.54 -24.67
N THR A 312 -8.45 3.41 -25.05
CA THR A 312 -9.79 2.98 -25.47
C THR A 312 -9.77 2.09 -26.72
N ALA A 313 -8.81 2.26 -27.62
CA ALA A 313 -8.63 1.41 -28.80
C ALA A 313 -8.22 -0.04 -28.43
N PHE A 314 -7.84 -0.30 -27.18
CA PHE A 314 -7.50 -1.61 -26.64
C PHE A 314 -8.58 -2.17 -25.71
N ALA A 315 -9.69 -1.46 -25.46
CA ALA A 315 -10.67 -1.80 -24.43
C ALA A 315 -11.23 -3.23 -24.55
N ASP A 316 -11.63 -3.68 -25.75
CA ASP A 316 -12.08 -5.06 -26.00
C ASP A 316 -11.05 -6.11 -25.60
N ARG A 317 -9.77 -5.87 -25.95
CA ARG A 317 -8.66 -6.79 -25.62
C ARG A 317 -8.33 -6.74 -24.13
N LEU A 318 -8.41 -5.57 -23.52
CA LEU A 318 -8.23 -5.41 -22.08
C LEU A 318 -9.37 -6.06 -21.28
N LEU A 319 -10.56 -6.19 -21.83
CA LEU A 319 -11.66 -6.96 -21.24
C LEU A 319 -11.49 -8.46 -21.47
N ARG A 320 -11.52 -8.91 -22.73
CA ARG A 320 -11.54 -10.34 -23.08
C ARG A 320 -10.30 -11.08 -22.59
N ASP A 321 -9.12 -10.47 -22.72
CA ASP A 321 -7.86 -11.14 -22.36
C ASP A 321 -7.63 -11.18 -20.83
N LEU A 322 -8.57 -10.71 -19.98
CA LEU A 322 -8.55 -10.93 -18.52
C LEU A 322 -8.86 -12.38 -18.12
N ASP A 323 -9.64 -13.08 -18.93
CA ASP A 323 -10.15 -14.40 -18.54
C ASP A 323 -9.05 -15.47 -18.65
N ASP A 324 -8.01 -15.23 -19.48
CA ASP A 324 -6.77 -16.02 -19.63
C ASP A 324 -5.82 -15.98 -18.39
N LEU A 325 -6.12 -15.19 -17.35
CA LEU A 325 -5.19 -14.85 -16.25
C LEU A 325 -5.53 -15.47 -14.88
N ASP A 326 -4.50 -15.89 -14.12
CA ASP A 326 -4.62 -16.37 -12.72
C ASP A 326 -4.60 -15.17 -11.74
N TRP A 327 -5.62 -14.33 -11.85
CA TRP A 327 -5.78 -13.09 -11.07
C TRP A 327 -7.02 -13.20 -10.16
N PRO A 328 -7.03 -12.56 -8.97
CA PRO A 328 -8.20 -12.56 -8.10
C PRO A 328 -9.41 -11.97 -8.80
N GLU A 329 -10.58 -12.63 -8.69
CA GLU A 329 -11.76 -12.24 -9.46
C GLU A 329 -12.23 -10.83 -9.11
N SER A 330 -12.11 -10.39 -7.85
CA SER A 330 -12.38 -9.00 -7.45
C SER A 330 -11.50 -7.97 -8.17
N THR A 331 -10.26 -8.32 -8.52
CA THR A 331 -9.38 -7.48 -9.35
C THR A 331 -9.80 -7.51 -10.82
N LYS A 332 -10.25 -8.66 -11.35
CA LYS A 332 -10.84 -8.74 -12.70
C LYS A 332 -12.12 -7.90 -12.78
N GLU A 333 -13.05 -8.07 -11.84
CA GLU A 333 -14.28 -7.29 -11.69
C GLU A 333 -13.99 -5.79 -11.59
N MET A 334 -13.01 -5.37 -10.79
CA MET A 334 -12.60 -3.96 -10.73
C MET A 334 -12.15 -3.44 -12.11
N GLN A 335 -11.37 -4.21 -12.89
CA GLN A 335 -11.04 -3.80 -14.27
C GLN A 335 -12.24 -3.83 -15.21
N ARG A 336 -13.10 -4.86 -15.19
CA ARG A 336 -14.32 -4.91 -16.02
C ARG A 336 -15.26 -3.74 -15.72
N ASN A 337 -15.44 -3.38 -14.45
CA ASN A 337 -16.25 -2.24 -13.97
C ASN A 337 -15.58 -0.86 -14.17
N TRP A 338 -14.26 -0.80 -14.34
CA TRP A 338 -13.55 0.43 -14.69
C TRP A 338 -13.61 0.69 -16.20
N ILE A 339 -13.31 -0.34 -17.01
CA ILE A 339 -13.40 -0.26 -18.46
C ILE A 339 -14.86 -0.04 -18.89
N GLY A 340 -15.80 -0.70 -18.19
CA GLY A 340 -17.24 -0.48 -18.29
C GLY A 340 -17.75 -0.62 -19.71
N TYR A 341 -17.65 -1.85 -20.24
CA TYR A 341 -18.29 -2.21 -21.50
C TYR A 341 -19.79 -1.93 -21.43
N SER A 342 -20.34 -1.32 -22.47
CA SER A 342 -21.77 -1.21 -22.69
C SER A 342 -22.10 -1.38 -24.16
N GLU A 343 -23.13 -2.15 -24.45
CA GLU A 343 -23.72 -2.26 -25.79
C GLU A 343 -25.06 -1.51 -25.78
N GLY A 344 -25.37 -0.81 -26.87
CA GLY A 344 -26.57 0.01 -26.97
C GLY A 344 -26.73 0.62 -28.35
N ALA A 345 -27.43 1.76 -28.41
CA ALA A 345 -27.70 2.49 -29.64
C ALA A 345 -27.15 3.92 -29.58
N GLU A 346 -26.67 4.41 -30.72
CA GLU A 346 -26.55 5.83 -31.02
C GLU A 346 -27.77 6.26 -31.81
N LEU A 347 -28.50 7.27 -31.33
CA LEU A 347 -29.75 7.79 -31.89
C LEU A 347 -29.58 9.23 -32.37
N GLU A 348 -30.29 9.62 -33.42
CA GLU A 348 -30.23 10.97 -34.00
C GLU A 348 -31.55 11.72 -33.82
N PHE A 349 -31.58 12.62 -32.84
CA PHE A 349 -32.71 13.49 -32.57
C PHE A 349 -32.61 14.76 -33.43
N HIS A 350 -33.68 15.12 -34.15
CA HIS A 350 -33.68 16.27 -35.05
C HIS A 350 -34.03 17.56 -34.28
N ILE A 351 -33.16 18.57 -34.33
CA ILE A 351 -33.34 19.81 -33.55
C ILE A 351 -34.38 20.71 -34.24
N LEU A 352 -35.30 21.27 -33.45
CA LEU A 352 -36.42 22.10 -33.90
C LEU A 352 -36.19 23.59 -33.60
N ASP A 353 -36.67 24.47 -34.49
CA ASP A 353 -36.75 25.91 -34.24
C ASP A 353 -37.93 26.29 -33.32
N LEU A 354 -38.00 27.57 -32.94
CA LEU A 354 -39.07 28.13 -32.11
C LEU A 354 -40.48 28.06 -32.75
N PHE A 355 -40.58 27.60 -33.99
CA PHE A 355 -41.83 27.39 -34.73
C PHE A 355 -42.08 25.90 -35.06
N GLY A 356 -41.32 24.99 -34.46
CA GLY A 356 -41.47 23.54 -34.61
C GLY A 356 -40.90 22.94 -35.90
N ARG A 357 -40.05 23.67 -36.63
CA ARG A 357 -39.46 23.22 -37.90
C ARG A 357 -38.06 22.67 -37.69
N GLU A 358 -37.73 21.58 -38.38
CA GLU A 358 -36.40 20.95 -38.30
C GLU A 358 -35.30 21.86 -38.88
N LEU A 359 -34.27 22.11 -38.09
CA LEU A 359 -33.15 23.01 -38.44
C LEU A 359 -32.09 22.37 -39.36
N GLY A 360 -32.31 21.11 -39.79
CA GLY A 360 -31.30 20.33 -40.53
C GLY A 360 -30.10 19.88 -39.69
N VAL A 361 -30.08 20.18 -38.39
CA VAL A 361 -29.04 19.77 -37.44
C VAL A 361 -29.56 18.61 -36.58
N LYS A 362 -28.75 17.55 -36.47
CA LYS A 362 -29.03 16.37 -35.65
C LYS A 362 -28.23 16.42 -34.34
N LEU A 363 -28.85 15.98 -33.25
CA LEU A 363 -28.21 15.77 -31.95
C LEU A 363 -28.08 14.26 -31.72
N SER A 364 -26.84 13.76 -31.73
CA SER A 364 -26.55 12.35 -31.47
C SER A 364 -26.62 12.05 -29.97
N VAL A 365 -27.29 10.98 -29.58
CA VAL A 365 -27.51 10.52 -28.20
C VAL A 365 -27.05 9.07 -28.08
N TYR A 366 -26.43 8.69 -26.96
CA TYR A 366 -26.15 7.28 -26.64
C TYR A 366 -27.02 6.77 -25.50
N THR A 367 -27.55 5.54 -25.62
CA THR A 367 -28.25 4.83 -24.54
C THR A 367 -27.97 3.33 -24.56
N THR A 368 -27.95 2.72 -23.37
CA THR A 368 -27.94 1.26 -23.16
C THR A 368 -29.35 0.67 -23.06
N ARG A 369 -30.39 1.52 -23.02
CA ARG A 369 -31.81 1.14 -23.02
C ARG A 369 -32.52 1.72 -24.26
N PRO A 370 -32.21 1.24 -25.48
CA PRO A 370 -32.94 1.67 -26.68
C PRO A 370 -34.39 1.15 -26.69
N ASP A 371 -34.69 0.09 -25.93
CA ASP A 371 -36.05 -0.40 -25.72
C ASP A 371 -37.00 0.67 -25.16
N THR A 372 -36.51 1.59 -24.33
CA THR A 372 -37.34 2.59 -23.65
C THR A 372 -37.50 3.92 -24.41
N ILE A 373 -37.14 3.96 -25.70
CA ILE A 373 -37.17 5.16 -26.57
C ILE A 373 -38.53 5.90 -26.60
N PHE A 374 -39.64 5.18 -26.46
CA PHE A 374 -40.99 5.76 -26.38
C PHE A 374 -41.26 6.53 -25.07
N GLY A 375 -40.51 6.24 -24.01
CA GLY A 375 -40.57 6.93 -22.72
C GLY A 375 -39.61 8.11 -22.59
N ALA A 376 -38.86 8.45 -23.65
CA ALA A 376 -37.92 9.56 -23.65
C ALA A 376 -38.65 10.90 -23.79
N THR A 377 -38.87 11.59 -22.66
CA THR A 377 -39.68 12.82 -22.57
C THR A 377 -38.87 14.12 -22.59
N TYR A 378 -37.53 14.05 -22.47
CA TYR A 378 -36.62 15.17 -22.67
C TYR A 378 -35.21 14.70 -23.05
N LEU A 379 -34.39 15.61 -23.57
CA LEU A 379 -32.96 15.40 -23.79
C LEU A 379 -32.14 16.27 -22.85
N VAL A 380 -30.91 15.85 -22.55
CA VAL A 380 -29.96 16.61 -21.74
C VAL A 380 -28.58 16.62 -22.40
N VAL A 381 -27.99 17.80 -22.54
CA VAL A 381 -26.65 18.00 -23.14
C VAL A 381 -25.65 18.52 -22.11
N ALA A 382 -24.39 18.16 -22.29
CA ALA A 382 -23.29 18.65 -21.46
C ALA A 382 -23.06 20.17 -21.64
N PRO A 383 -22.57 20.89 -20.61
CA PRO A 383 -22.18 22.30 -20.72
C PRO A 383 -21.02 22.54 -21.71
N GLU A 384 -20.20 21.53 -21.99
CA GLU A 384 -19.10 21.62 -22.98
C GLU A 384 -19.49 21.08 -24.38
N HIS A 385 -20.76 20.72 -24.61
CA HIS A 385 -21.20 20.09 -25.86
C HIS A 385 -21.04 21.04 -27.07
N SER A 386 -20.49 20.54 -28.18
CA SER A 386 -20.13 21.35 -29.36
C SER A 386 -21.31 22.13 -29.96
N LEU A 387 -22.50 21.52 -30.00
CA LEU A 387 -23.73 22.15 -30.51
C LEU A 387 -24.37 23.15 -29.54
N LEU A 388 -23.87 23.32 -28.31
CA LEU A 388 -24.49 24.20 -27.30
C LEU A 388 -24.65 25.64 -27.81
N SER A 389 -23.71 26.13 -28.64
CA SER A 389 -23.77 27.47 -29.24
C SER A 389 -24.99 27.70 -30.16
N LEU A 390 -25.64 26.62 -30.63
CA LEU A 390 -26.89 26.62 -31.40
C LEU A 390 -28.13 26.38 -30.52
N LEU A 391 -27.98 25.76 -29.36
CA LEU A 391 -29.08 25.29 -28.49
C LEU A 391 -29.58 26.34 -27.47
N VAL A 392 -28.79 27.38 -27.17
CA VAL A 392 -29.16 28.43 -26.20
C VAL A 392 -29.19 29.84 -26.83
N SER A 393 -30.05 30.70 -26.29
CA SER A 393 -30.24 32.08 -26.78
C SER A 393 -29.02 32.97 -26.52
N ASN A 394 -28.91 34.11 -27.22
CA ASN A 394 -27.80 35.05 -27.03
C ASN A 394 -27.79 35.75 -25.67
N GLU A 395 -28.92 35.75 -24.96
CA GLU A 395 -29.04 36.24 -23.59
C GLU A 395 -28.59 35.17 -22.59
N GLN A 396 -29.03 33.93 -22.81
CA GLN A 396 -28.63 32.73 -22.06
C GLN A 396 -27.12 32.42 -22.15
N LYS A 397 -26.48 32.67 -23.30
CA LYS A 397 -25.03 32.55 -23.50
C LYS A 397 -24.18 33.39 -22.52
N LYS A 398 -24.77 34.40 -21.86
CA LYS A 398 -24.09 35.17 -20.81
C LYS A 398 -24.02 34.42 -19.47
N HIS A 399 -25.07 33.68 -19.09
CA HIS A 399 -25.05 32.87 -17.86
C HIS A 399 -24.06 31.70 -17.98
N VAL A 400 -24.10 30.96 -19.09
CA VAL A 400 -23.19 29.81 -19.34
C VAL A 400 -21.70 30.19 -19.26
N ARG A 401 -21.36 31.46 -19.54
CA ARG A 401 -19.97 31.96 -19.49
C ARG A 401 -19.55 32.59 -18.16
N ALA A 402 -20.46 32.72 -17.19
CA ALA A 402 -20.24 33.52 -15.98
C ALA A 402 -20.36 32.74 -14.66
N VAL A 403 -20.66 31.44 -14.71
CA VAL A 403 -21.07 30.65 -13.55
C VAL A 403 -20.08 29.50 -13.30
N ASP A 404 -19.13 29.72 -12.38
CA ASP A 404 -18.24 28.69 -11.80
C ASP A 404 -18.94 27.86 -10.69
N CYS A 405 -20.26 28.04 -10.47
CA CYS A 405 -21.02 27.40 -9.40
C CYS A 405 -22.20 26.56 -9.94
N PHE A 406 -22.12 25.25 -9.74
CA PHE A 406 -23.00 24.24 -10.35
C PHE A 406 -24.41 24.19 -9.74
N SER A 407 -25.36 25.00 -10.22
CA SER A 407 -26.76 24.91 -9.74
C SER A 407 -27.89 25.37 -10.68
N GLU A 408 -27.62 26.06 -11.80
CA GLU A 408 -28.68 26.66 -12.63
C GLU A 408 -28.84 26.00 -14.00
N LEU A 409 -30.09 25.66 -14.32
CA LEU A 409 -30.48 24.81 -15.44
C LEU A 409 -30.94 25.66 -16.63
N LEU A 410 -30.44 25.39 -17.83
CA LEU A 410 -30.84 26.12 -19.04
C LEU A 410 -31.82 25.31 -19.91
N TYR A 411 -32.81 26.03 -20.42
CA TYR A 411 -33.90 25.57 -21.28
C TYR A 411 -34.00 26.51 -22.49
N GLY A 412 -33.99 26.01 -23.72
CA GLY A 412 -33.99 26.91 -24.90
C GLY A 412 -34.28 26.32 -26.27
N SER A 413 -34.24 24.99 -26.42
CA SER A 413 -34.48 24.30 -27.70
C SER A 413 -35.33 23.05 -27.52
N TYR A 414 -35.94 22.58 -28.61
CA TYR A 414 -36.65 21.31 -28.67
C TYR A 414 -35.96 20.35 -29.66
N ALA A 415 -36.18 19.07 -29.47
CA ALA A 415 -35.81 17.99 -30.38
C ALA A 415 -37.04 17.14 -30.71
N LYS A 416 -37.05 16.53 -31.89
CA LYS A 416 -38.06 15.56 -32.30
C LYS A 416 -37.62 14.15 -31.90
N ASN A 417 -38.42 13.46 -31.08
CA ASN A 417 -38.21 12.04 -30.77
C ASN A 417 -38.49 11.20 -32.03
N PRO A 418 -37.55 10.37 -32.52
CA PRO A 418 -37.71 9.65 -33.78
C PRO A 418 -38.72 8.49 -33.71
N ALA A 419 -39.03 7.95 -32.53
CA ALA A 419 -40.01 6.88 -32.34
C ALA A 419 -41.45 7.41 -32.21
N THR A 420 -41.67 8.50 -31.47
CA THR A 420 -43.01 9.08 -31.27
C THR A 420 -43.36 10.17 -32.29
N GLY A 421 -42.36 10.86 -32.86
CA GLY A 421 -42.54 12.05 -33.67
C GLY A 421 -42.78 13.34 -32.88
N GLU A 422 -42.84 13.27 -31.54
CA GLU A 422 -43.17 14.38 -30.65
C GLU A 422 -41.98 15.32 -30.38
N ALA A 423 -42.29 16.59 -30.06
CA ALA A 423 -41.30 17.59 -29.70
C ALA A 423 -41.00 17.56 -28.18
N ILE A 424 -39.81 17.10 -27.81
CA ILE A 424 -39.32 17.01 -26.44
C ILE A 424 -38.28 18.12 -26.15
N PRO A 425 -38.27 18.72 -24.95
CA PRO A 425 -37.35 19.82 -24.64
C PRO A 425 -35.90 19.32 -24.46
N ILE A 426 -34.95 20.21 -24.78
CA ILE A 426 -33.51 20.00 -24.57
C ILE A 426 -33.06 20.89 -23.40
N TRP A 427 -32.49 20.24 -22.38
CA TRP A 427 -31.90 20.89 -21.21
C TRP A 427 -30.37 20.84 -21.24
N VAL A 428 -29.72 21.74 -20.50
CA VAL A 428 -28.27 21.72 -20.25
C VAL A 428 -28.02 21.38 -18.79
N ALA A 429 -27.27 20.33 -18.49
CA ALA A 429 -26.92 19.93 -17.12
C ALA A 429 -25.53 19.29 -17.01
N ASP A 430 -24.87 19.53 -15.89
CA ASP A 430 -23.49 19.16 -15.57
C ASP A 430 -23.26 17.65 -15.31
N TYR A 431 -24.30 16.93 -14.86
CA TYR A 431 -24.23 15.47 -14.70
C TYR A 431 -24.09 14.71 -16.04
N VAL A 432 -24.35 15.38 -17.17
CA VAL A 432 -24.04 14.87 -18.51
C VAL A 432 -22.64 15.34 -18.89
N LEU A 433 -21.71 14.40 -18.97
CA LEU A 433 -20.29 14.71 -19.22
C LEU A 433 -20.01 14.74 -20.73
N GLY A 434 -19.56 15.88 -21.26
CA GLY A 434 -19.28 16.06 -22.70
C GLY A 434 -18.21 15.14 -23.29
N SER A 435 -17.50 14.38 -22.44
CA SER A 435 -16.46 13.40 -22.78
C SER A 435 -16.91 11.95 -22.54
N TYR A 436 -18.22 11.67 -22.60
CA TYR A 436 -18.78 10.33 -22.46
C TYR A 436 -19.98 10.12 -23.40
N GLY A 437 -20.06 8.96 -24.06
CA GLY A 437 -21.10 8.65 -25.04
C GLY A 437 -21.01 9.57 -26.27
N SER A 438 -21.98 10.47 -26.42
CA SER A 438 -21.96 11.58 -27.38
C SER A 438 -21.87 12.97 -26.72
N GLY A 439 -21.82 13.04 -25.39
CA GLY A 439 -22.03 14.29 -24.63
C GLY A 439 -23.49 14.75 -24.53
N ALA A 440 -24.44 13.91 -24.95
CA ALA A 440 -25.89 14.09 -24.79
C ALA A 440 -26.58 12.76 -24.47
N ILE A 441 -27.67 12.83 -23.70
CA ILE A 441 -28.53 11.69 -23.35
C ILE A 441 -29.99 11.97 -23.71
N MET A 442 -30.76 10.89 -23.93
CA MET A 442 -32.21 10.91 -23.80
C MET A 442 -32.55 10.53 -22.36
N ALA A 443 -33.47 11.26 -21.74
CA ALA A 443 -33.89 11.01 -20.37
C ALA A 443 -35.22 10.26 -20.36
N VAL A 444 -35.31 9.18 -19.57
CA VAL A 444 -36.48 8.29 -19.49
C VAL A 444 -36.93 8.17 -18.04
N PRO A 445 -37.72 9.14 -17.52
CA PRO A 445 -37.99 9.26 -16.08
C PRO A 445 -38.64 8.05 -15.43
N ALA A 446 -39.44 7.27 -16.15
CA ALA A 446 -40.05 6.06 -15.58
C ALA A 446 -39.05 4.92 -15.37
N HIS A 447 -37.83 5.00 -15.92
CA HIS A 447 -36.89 3.88 -16.05
C HIS A 447 -35.41 4.20 -15.74
N ASP A 448 -35.03 5.45 -15.42
CA ASP A 448 -33.77 5.81 -14.75
C ASP A 448 -34.06 6.70 -13.53
N SER A 449 -33.45 6.39 -12.39
CA SER A 449 -33.72 7.08 -11.12
C SER A 449 -33.31 8.56 -11.11
N ARG A 450 -32.26 8.93 -11.85
CA ARG A 450 -31.77 10.32 -11.92
C ARG A 450 -32.69 11.15 -12.80
N ASP A 451 -33.10 10.57 -13.92
CA ASP A 451 -34.07 11.19 -14.83
C ASP A 451 -35.43 11.38 -14.15
N HIS A 452 -35.79 10.49 -13.23
CA HIS A 452 -36.97 10.60 -12.36
C HIS A 452 -36.87 11.74 -11.35
N GLU A 453 -35.79 11.81 -10.56
CA GLU A 453 -35.55 12.90 -9.61
C GLU A 453 -35.56 14.28 -10.29
N PHE A 454 -34.94 14.37 -11.47
CA PHE A 454 -34.94 15.56 -12.30
C PHE A 454 -36.34 15.89 -12.85
N ALA A 455 -37.09 14.90 -13.37
CA ALA A 455 -38.44 15.11 -13.87
C ALA A 455 -39.41 15.56 -12.77
N LEU A 456 -39.31 15.01 -11.55
CA LEU A 456 -40.06 15.48 -10.39
C LEU A 456 -39.69 16.92 -10.01
N ARG A 457 -38.39 17.24 -9.98
CA ARG A 457 -37.89 18.58 -9.60
C ARG A 457 -38.29 19.69 -10.58
N TYR A 458 -38.39 19.38 -11.87
CA TYR A 458 -38.69 20.33 -12.94
C TYR A 458 -40.08 20.14 -13.59
N ASN A 459 -40.92 19.27 -13.00
CA ASN A 459 -42.28 18.94 -13.45
C ASN A 459 -42.35 18.56 -14.94
N VAL A 460 -41.45 17.67 -15.36
CA VAL A 460 -41.36 17.14 -16.74
C VAL A 460 -42.19 15.85 -16.84
N PRO A 461 -42.87 15.55 -17.97
CA PRO A 461 -43.69 14.35 -18.09
C PRO A 461 -42.93 13.03 -17.82
N ILE A 462 -43.61 12.09 -17.16
CA ILE A 462 -43.11 10.76 -16.83
C ILE A 462 -43.98 9.75 -17.58
N VAL A 463 -43.42 9.07 -18.59
CA VAL A 463 -44.13 8.11 -19.44
C VAL A 463 -43.58 6.71 -19.20
N LYS A 464 -44.43 5.81 -18.68
CA LYS A 464 -44.06 4.42 -18.40
C LYS A 464 -44.20 3.56 -19.66
N VAL A 465 -43.10 2.92 -20.05
CA VAL A 465 -43.01 2.06 -21.25
C VAL A 465 -42.57 0.63 -20.95
N VAL A 466 -42.08 0.32 -19.74
CA VAL A 466 -41.84 -1.05 -19.27
C VAL A 466 -42.79 -1.38 -18.11
N SER A 467 -43.44 -2.54 -18.17
CA SER A 467 -44.18 -3.13 -17.05
C SER A 467 -43.49 -4.39 -16.52
N ASN A 468 -43.74 -4.69 -15.25
CA ASN A 468 -43.40 -5.96 -14.61
C ASN A 468 -44.71 -6.62 -14.18
N SER A 469 -44.92 -7.89 -14.56
CA SER A 469 -46.12 -8.66 -14.25
C SER A 469 -46.34 -8.94 -12.76
N GLU A 470 -45.34 -8.71 -11.90
CA GLU A 470 -45.40 -9.03 -10.46
C GLU A 470 -45.53 -7.80 -9.53
N LEU A 471 -45.51 -6.57 -10.06
CA LEU A 471 -45.57 -5.34 -9.25
C LEU A 471 -46.87 -4.56 -9.50
N ASN A 472 -47.48 -4.04 -8.42
CA ASN A 472 -48.64 -3.16 -8.54
C ASN A 472 -48.24 -1.82 -9.19
N ASP A 473 -48.91 -1.46 -10.29
CA ASP A 473 -48.68 -0.24 -11.09
C ASP A 473 -48.96 1.11 -10.35
N GLN A 474 -49.14 1.11 -9.03
CA GLN A 474 -49.52 2.28 -8.23
C GLN A 474 -48.36 3.01 -7.53
N GLN A 475 -47.11 2.54 -7.65
CA GLN A 475 -45.94 3.26 -7.13
C GLN A 475 -45.40 4.26 -8.17
N ASN A 476 -45.32 5.54 -7.79
CA ASN A 476 -44.59 6.60 -8.51
C ASN A 476 -43.07 6.47 -8.29
N GLU A 477 -42.52 5.28 -8.53
CA GLU A 477 -41.10 4.97 -8.40
C GLU A 477 -40.53 4.47 -9.74
N PRO A 478 -39.28 4.84 -10.09
CA PRO A 478 -38.70 4.50 -11.39
C PRO A 478 -38.32 3.03 -11.46
N TYR A 479 -38.86 2.32 -12.46
CA TYR A 479 -38.62 0.89 -12.67
C TYR A 479 -37.46 0.66 -13.64
N THR A 480 -36.27 0.42 -13.09
CA THR A 480 -35.02 0.24 -13.86
C THR A 480 -34.81 -1.17 -14.44
N GLY A 481 -35.69 -2.13 -14.14
CA GLY A 481 -35.52 -3.55 -14.48
C GLY A 481 -35.75 -3.94 -15.95
N ASP A 482 -35.56 -5.23 -16.21
CA ASP A 482 -36.03 -5.93 -17.41
C ASP A 482 -37.52 -6.28 -17.24
N GLY A 483 -38.34 -6.04 -18.27
CA GLY A 483 -39.78 -6.33 -18.25
C GLY A 483 -40.37 -6.47 -19.65
N VAL A 484 -41.68 -6.22 -19.77
CA VAL A 484 -42.41 -6.24 -21.04
C VAL A 484 -42.75 -4.82 -21.47
N LEU A 485 -42.61 -4.52 -22.76
CA LEU A 485 -42.86 -3.20 -23.31
C LEU A 485 -44.37 -2.91 -23.45
N ILE A 486 -44.77 -1.72 -23.03
CA ILE A 486 -46.11 -1.14 -23.12
C ILE A 486 -46.02 0.26 -23.72
N ASN A 487 -47.14 0.81 -24.22
CA ASN A 487 -47.22 2.17 -24.77
C ASN A 487 -46.17 2.47 -25.88
N SER A 488 -45.67 1.43 -26.56
CA SER A 488 -44.48 1.50 -27.42
C SER A 488 -44.79 1.00 -28.83
N SER A 489 -45.73 1.67 -29.49
CA SER A 489 -46.18 1.41 -30.86
C SER A 489 -46.60 2.72 -31.52
N ASN A 490 -46.11 3.01 -32.72
CA ASN A 490 -46.53 4.18 -33.48
C ASN A 490 -46.49 3.94 -35.00
N GLN A 491 -47.62 4.21 -35.66
CA GLN A 491 -47.82 4.01 -37.09
C GLN A 491 -47.04 5.02 -37.96
N PHE A 492 -46.67 6.20 -37.42
CA PHE A 492 -45.89 7.22 -38.13
C PHE A 492 -44.42 6.82 -38.31
N SER A 493 -43.81 6.24 -37.28
CA SER A 493 -42.43 5.75 -37.29
C SER A 493 -42.31 4.31 -37.83
N GLY A 494 -43.42 3.59 -37.93
CA GLY A 494 -43.46 2.17 -38.33
C GLY A 494 -42.91 1.21 -37.28
N LEU A 495 -42.62 1.71 -36.06
CA LEU A 495 -42.03 0.95 -34.97
C LEU A 495 -43.12 0.46 -34.01
N ASP A 496 -43.19 -0.85 -33.83
CA ASP A 496 -43.97 -1.49 -32.76
C ASP A 496 -43.09 -2.49 -32.01
N ILE A 497 -42.93 -2.26 -30.70
CA ILE A 497 -42.24 -3.15 -29.77
C ILE A 497 -43.14 -3.55 -28.58
N SER A 498 -44.44 -3.22 -28.63
CA SER A 498 -45.37 -3.50 -27.53
C SER A 498 -45.59 -5.00 -27.37
N GLY A 499 -45.59 -5.47 -26.12
CA GLY A 499 -45.68 -6.90 -25.78
C GLY A 499 -44.37 -7.68 -25.90
N LEU A 500 -43.26 -7.07 -26.35
CA LEU A 500 -41.95 -7.72 -26.39
C LEU A 500 -41.20 -7.60 -25.05
N PRO A 501 -40.33 -8.58 -24.69
CA PRO A 501 -39.36 -8.42 -23.62
C PRO A 501 -38.30 -7.35 -23.94
N CYS A 502 -37.75 -6.67 -22.93
CA CYS A 502 -36.76 -5.59 -23.10
C CYS A 502 -35.58 -5.92 -24.03
N LYS A 503 -35.05 -7.15 -24.01
CA LYS A 503 -33.90 -7.54 -24.86
C LYS A 503 -34.27 -7.70 -26.33
N GLU A 504 -35.43 -8.28 -26.62
CA GLU A 504 -35.95 -8.39 -28.00
C GLU A 504 -36.38 -7.02 -28.55
N ALA A 505 -37.02 -6.21 -27.70
CA ALA A 505 -37.35 -4.83 -28.01
C ALA A 505 -36.10 -4.00 -28.33
N ALA A 506 -35.05 -4.07 -27.50
CA ALA A 506 -33.78 -3.37 -27.72
C ALA A 506 -33.14 -3.73 -29.06
N SER A 507 -33.08 -5.02 -29.41
CA SER A 507 -32.60 -5.48 -30.71
C SER A 507 -33.45 -4.91 -31.86
N LYS A 508 -34.78 -5.01 -31.76
CA LYS A 508 -35.71 -4.52 -32.78
C LYS A 508 -35.66 -2.99 -32.97
N VAL A 509 -35.38 -2.22 -31.92
CA VAL A 509 -35.14 -0.76 -32.02
C VAL A 509 -33.81 -0.49 -32.72
N ILE A 510 -32.73 -1.23 -32.42
CA ILE A 510 -31.45 -1.10 -33.11
C ILE A 510 -31.60 -1.39 -34.61
N ASP A 511 -32.25 -2.49 -34.97
CA ASP A 511 -32.52 -2.85 -36.37
C ASP A 511 -33.34 -1.74 -37.08
N TRP A 512 -34.36 -1.19 -36.42
CA TRP A 512 -35.17 -0.10 -36.97
C TRP A 512 -34.39 1.22 -37.10
N LEU A 513 -33.49 1.55 -36.16
CA LEU A 513 -32.64 2.74 -36.25
C LEU A 513 -31.69 2.68 -37.45
N GLU A 514 -31.08 1.52 -37.70
CA GLU A 514 -30.19 1.30 -38.84
C GLU A 514 -30.95 1.31 -40.16
N ASN A 515 -32.09 0.61 -40.25
CA ASN A 515 -32.91 0.59 -41.47
C ASN A 515 -33.57 1.94 -41.80
N SER A 516 -33.88 2.77 -40.79
CA SER A 516 -34.44 4.11 -41.00
C SER A 516 -33.39 5.22 -41.16
N GLY A 517 -32.10 4.93 -40.93
CA GLY A 517 -31.03 5.94 -40.96
C GLY A 517 -31.16 7.01 -39.86
N GLN A 518 -31.79 6.66 -38.74
CA GLN A 518 -31.99 7.53 -37.56
C GLN A 518 -31.09 7.14 -36.38
N GLY A 519 -30.21 6.16 -36.56
CA GLY A 519 -29.25 5.72 -35.56
C GLY A 519 -28.45 4.52 -36.02
N LYS A 520 -27.70 3.92 -35.09
CA LYS A 520 -26.96 2.66 -35.30
C LYS A 520 -26.65 1.96 -33.99
N LYS A 521 -26.32 0.67 -34.06
CA LYS A 521 -25.70 -0.07 -32.95
C LYS A 521 -24.37 0.61 -32.57
N LYS A 522 -24.14 0.79 -31.27
CA LYS A 522 -22.89 1.35 -30.74
C LYS A 522 -22.46 0.61 -29.49
N VAL A 523 -21.18 0.20 -29.47
CA VAL A 523 -20.49 -0.18 -28.23
C VAL A 523 -19.84 1.08 -27.67
N ASN A 524 -19.93 1.27 -26.35
CA ASN A 524 -19.36 2.41 -25.65
C ASN A 524 -18.69 1.97 -24.35
N TYR A 525 -17.61 2.64 -23.98
CA TYR A 525 -16.79 2.34 -22.80
C TYR A 525 -16.88 3.45 -21.77
N LYS A 526 -16.88 3.07 -20.49
CA LYS A 526 -16.59 3.98 -19.37
C LYS A 526 -15.12 4.40 -19.34
N LEU A 527 -14.24 3.55 -19.86
CA LEU A 527 -12.82 3.87 -20.05
C LEU A 527 -12.67 5.15 -20.88
N ARG A 528 -11.78 6.02 -20.41
CA ARG A 528 -11.32 7.19 -21.17
C ARG A 528 -9.91 6.95 -21.68
N ASP A 529 -9.54 7.69 -22.71
CA ASP A 529 -8.14 7.80 -23.08
C ASP A 529 -7.31 8.39 -21.91
N TRP A 530 -6.03 8.08 -21.89
CA TRP A 530 -5.26 8.15 -20.65
C TRP A 530 -4.58 9.51 -20.46
N LEU A 531 -4.95 10.22 -19.39
CA LEU A 531 -4.34 11.50 -19.04
C LEU A 531 -2.97 11.33 -18.37
N PHE A 532 -1.94 11.35 -19.20
CA PHE A 532 -0.60 10.85 -19.02
C PHE A 532 0.52 11.81 -19.54
N SER A 533 0.41 13.13 -19.27
CA SER A 533 1.45 14.20 -19.27
C SER A 533 1.19 15.18 -18.10
N ARG A 534 2.18 15.92 -17.56
CA ARG A 534 2.00 16.90 -16.45
C ARG A 534 2.92 18.12 -16.59
N GLN A 535 2.59 19.16 -15.83
CA GLN A 535 3.27 20.45 -15.82
C GLN A 535 4.29 20.47 -14.69
N ARG A 536 5.24 19.53 -14.72
CA ARG A 536 6.20 19.29 -13.63
C ARG A 536 7.64 19.44 -14.05
N TYR A 537 8.53 19.72 -13.09
CA TYR A 537 9.96 19.73 -13.38
C TYR A 537 10.48 18.31 -13.47
N TRP A 538 10.21 17.53 -12.41
CA TRP A 538 10.69 16.17 -12.35
C TRP A 538 9.93 15.37 -13.41
N GLY A 539 10.67 14.85 -14.40
CA GLY A 539 10.15 14.33 -15.67
C GLY A 539 11.19 13.54 -16.46
N GLU A 540 10.77 12.52 -17.22
CA GLU A 540 11.36 12.30 -18.53
C GLU A 540 10.82 13.43 -19.43
N PRO A 541 11.68 14.11 -20.20
CA PRO A 541 11.24 14.96 -21.29
C PRO A 541 10.56 14.13 -22.39
N PHE A 542 9.71 14.78 -23.18
CA PHE A 542 9.22 14.16 -24.41
C PHE A 542 10.28 14.22 -25.52
N PRO A 543 10.47 13.16 -26.33
CA PRO A 543 11.28 13.20 -27.54
C PRO A 543 10.48 13.84 -28.68
N VAL A 544 10.03 15.07 -28.48
CA VAL A 544 9.27 15.86 -29.48
C VAL A 544 9.69 17.34 -29.41
N VAL A 545 9.63 17.99 -30.57
CA VAL A 545 9.81 19.43 -30.72
C VAL A 545 8.64 20.01 -31.52
N TYR A 546 8.33 21.28 -31.29
CA TYR A 546 7.38 22.04 -32.10
C TYR A 546 8.15 23.03 -32.97
N LEU A 547 7.89 23.07 -34.28
CA LEU A 547 8.54 24.03 -35.18
C LEU A 547 8.06 25.46 -34.91
N ASP A 548 8.97 26.43 -34.80
CA ASP A 548 8.61 27.82 -34.47
C ASP A 548 7.80 28.53 -35.58
N ASP A 549 7.81 28.01 -36.81
CA ASP A 549 7.13 28.59 -37.98
C ASP A 549 5.73 28.02 -38.28
N SER A 550 5.40 26.83 -37.75
CA SER A 550 4.12 26.14 -38.00
C SER A 550 3.43 25.56 -36.76
N ASP A 551 4.10 25.54 -35.59
CA ASP A 551 3.76 24.74 -34.40
C ASP A 551 3.57 23.23 -34.67
N GLU A 552 4.05 22.74 -35.81
CA GLU A 552 4.01 21.33 -36.18
C GLU A 552 4.84 20.49 -35.21
N THR A 553 4.28 19.36 -34.78
CA THR A 553 4.88 18.47 -33.78
C THR A 553 5.75 17.42 -34.46
N VAL A 554 7.07 17.51 -34.29
CA VAL A 554 8.05 16.63 -34.91
C VAL A 554 8.69 15.74 -33.83
N PRO A 555 8.75 14.40 -34.02
CA PRO A 555 9.46 13.51 -33.09
C PRO A 555 10.98 13.67 -33.23
N VAL A 556 11.69 13.58 -32.11
CA VAL A 556 13.16 13.55 -32.08
C VAL A 556 13.65 12.20 -32.62
N PRO A 557 14.62 12.15 -33.56
CA PRO A 557 15.13 10.90 -34.11
C PRO A 557 15.77 10.00 -33.03
N GLU A 558 15.71 8.68 -33.23
CA GLU A 558 16.29 7.69 -32.29
C GLU A 558 17.79 7.92 -32.02
N SER A 559 18.52 8.45 -33.01
CA SER A 559 19.95 8.79 -32.90
C SER A 559 20.26 9.98 -31.99
N GLU A 560 19.25 10.76 -31.57
CA GLU A 560 19.39 11.86 -30.61
C GLU A 560 18.70 11.57 -29.26
N LEU A 561 18.34 10.30 -29.01
CA LEU A 561 17.85 9.88 -27.70
C LEU A 561 19.00 9.50 -26.75
N PRO A 562 18.88 9.75 -25.43
CA PRO A 562 17.72 10.33 -24.75
C PRO A 562 17.71 11.87 -24.80
N VAL A 563 16.51 12.47 -24.78
CA VAL A 563 16.37 13.90 -24.47
C VAL A 563 16.57 14.08 -22.97
N GLU A 564 17.74 14.56 -22.56
CA GLU A 564 18.08 14.74 -21.15
C GLU A 564 17.28 15.88 -20.49
N LEU A 565 16.88 15.67 -19.23
CA LEU A 565 16.21 16.67 -18.40
C LEU A 565 17.25 17.72 -17.93
N PRO A 566 17.02 19.03 -18.14
CA PRO A 566 17.98 20.07 -17.75
C PRO A 566 18.00 20.24 -16.23
N GLU A 567 19.12 20.75 -15.70
CA GLU A 567 19.21 21.12 -14.29
C GLU A 567 18.57 22.50 -14.06
N LEU A 568 17.74 22.62 -13.02
CA LEU A 568 17.02 23.85 -12.67
C LEU A 568 17.04 24.07 -11.14
N ASP A 569 17.59 25.20 -10.70
CA ASP A 569 17.55 25.60 -9.28
C ASP A 569 16.12 25.86 -8.78
N ASP A 570 15.25 26.41 -9.63
CA ASP A 570 13.87 26.78 -9.29
C ASP A 570 12.84 25.93 -10.07
N PHE A 571 12.54 24.76 -9.50
CA PHE A 571 11.55 23.81 -9.98
C PHE A 571 10.11 24.11 -9.49
N THR A 572 9.84 25.27 -8.87
CA THR A 572 8.49 25.61 -8.40
C THR A 572 7.48 25.79 -9.54
N PRO A 573 6.18 25.50 -9.35
CA PRO A 573 5.14 25.80 -10.34
C PRO A 573 5.10 27.29 -10.70
N THR A 574 4.89 27.59 -11.98
CA THR A 574 4.91 28.94 -12.57
C THR A 574 3.76 29.86 -12.12
N GLY A 575 2.68 29.31 -11.56
CA GLY A 575 1.43 30.02 -11.29
C GLY A 575 0.56 30.28 -12.52
N THR A 576 1.15 30.45 -13.71
CA THR A 576 0.43 30.60 -15.00
C THR A 576 -0.24 29.29 -15.44
N GLY A 577 0.32 28.15 -15.02
CA GLY A 577 -0.06 26.81 -15.48
C GLY A 577 0.90 26.21 -16.49
N GLU A 578 1.97 26.93 -16.84
CA GLU A 578 3.08 26.40 -17.63
C GLU A 578 3.97 25.47 -16.79
N PRO A 579 4.57 24.42 -17.37
CA PRO A 579 5.51 23.55 -16.66
C PRO A 579 6.75 24.32 -16.16
N PRO A 580 7.38 23.94 -15.04
CA PRO A 580 8.65 24.51 -14.59
C PRO A 580 9.76 24.47 -15.64
N LEU A 581 9.77 23.49 -16.56
CA LEU A 581 10.73 23.44 -17.68
C LEU A 581 10.65 24.65 -18.62
N ALA A 582 9.54 25.38 -18.68
CA ALA A 582 9.44 26.64 -19.43
C ALA A 582 10.46 27.70 -18.96
N LYS A 583 10.92 27.61 -17.70
CA LYS A 583 12.00 28.46 -17.15
C LYS A 583 13.37 28.17 -17.79
N ALA A 584 13.61 26.95 -18.27
CA ALA A 584 14.87 26.51 -18.88
C ALA A 584 15.01 27.00 -20.34
N THR A 585 14.88 28.32 -20.56
CA THR A 585 14.74 28.93 -21.90
C THR A 585 15.85 28.57 -22.92
N SER A 586 17.05 28.22 -22.45
CA SER A 586 18.18 27.74 -23.26
C SER A 586 18.10 26.27 -23.68
N TRP A 587 17.37 25.43 -22.92
CA TRP A 587 17.08 24.03 -23.26
C TRP A 587 15.80 23.91 -24.10
N VAL A 588 14.79 24.75 -23.80
CA VAL A 588 13.54 24.80 -24.55
C VAL A 588 13.78 25.23 -25.99
N LYS A 589 14.58 26.28 -26.22
CA LYS A 589 14.95 26.71 -27.57
C LYS A 589 15.95 25.73 -28.19
N THR A 590 15.60 25.17 -29.34
CA THR A 590 16.39 24.17 -30.03
C THR A 590 16.24 24.31 -31.56
N ARG A 591 16.61 23.28 -32.31
CA ARG A 591 16.30 23.13 -33.73
C ARG A 591 15.72 21.74 -33.97
N ASP A 592 14.90 21.60 -35.00
CA ASP A 592 14.60 20.27 -35.53
C ASP A 592 15.89 19.66 -36.11
N PRO A 593 16.32 18.46 -35.67
CA PRO A 593 17.50 17.77 -36.19
C PRO A 593 17.51 17.61 -37.71
N ILE A 594 16.34 17.38 -38.33
CA ILE A 594 16.24 17.01 -39.75
C ILE A 594 16.23 18.26 -40.64
N SER A 595 15.30 19.20 -40.43
CA SER A 595 15.18 20.41 -41.25
C SER A 595 16.07 21.57 -40.80
N GLN A 596 16.71 21.47 -39.62
CA GLN A 596 17.50 22.52 -38.98
C GLN A 596 16.74 23.84 -38.72
N LYS A 597 15.40 23.83 -38.85
CA LYS A 597 14.53 24.96 -38.49
C LYS A 597 14.61 25.28 -36.99
N PRO A 598 14.43 26.54 -36.57
CA PRO A 598 14.17 26.89 -35.17
C PRO A 598 12.94 26.12 -34.63
N ALA A 599 13.07 25.60 -33.42
CA ALA A 599 12.04 24.80 -32.78
C ALA A 599 12.09 24.94 -31.25
N ARG A 600 10.99 24.59 -30.60
CA ARG A 600 10.85 24.57 -29.13
C ARG A 600 10.58 23.14 -28.64
N ARG A 601 11.36 22.65 -27.67
CA ARG A 601 11.10 21.37 -26.99
C ARG A 601 9.78 21.43 -26.25
N GLU A 602 9.10 20.29 -26.14
CA GLU A 602 8.00 20.18 -25.18
C GLU A 602 8.53 20.32 -23.74
N THR A 603 7.82 21.15 -22.97
CA THR A 603 8.05 21.48 -21.57
C THR A 603 7.16 20.68 -20.63
N ASN A 604 6.04 20.13 -21.12
CA ASN A 604 5.30 19.12 -20.35
C ASN A 604 6.19 17.91 -20.13
N THR A 605 6.15 17.41 -18.91
CA THR A 605 6.87 16.22 -18.53
C THR A 605 5.95 15.02 -18.46
N MET A 606 6.61 13.89 -18.50
CA MET A 606 6.04 12.60 -18.24
C MET A 606 5.52 12.45 -16.76
N PRO A 607 4.53 11.57 -16.47
CA PRO A 607 4.30 10.32 -14.96
C PRO A 607 5.17 9.18 -14.48
N GLN A 608 4.82 8.77 -13.26
CA GLN A 608 5.22 7.49 -12.69
C GLN A 608 4.76 6.23 -13.41
N TRP A 609 4.13 6.32 -14.58
CA TRP A 609 3.32 5.23 -15.13
C TRP A 609 3.77 4.62 -16.50
N ALA A 610 4.69 5.15 -17.31
CA ALA A 610 5.30 4.37 -18.39
C ALA A 610 6.37 3.42 -17.85
N GLY A 611 7.33 3.91 -17.07
CA GLY A 611 8.41 3.10 -16.49
C GLY A 611 7.83 1.88 -15.78
N SER A 612 6.93 2.09 -14.82
CA SER A 612 6.17 1.03 -14.15
C SER A 612 5.24 0.20 -15.03
N CYS A 613 5.08 0.50 -16.32
CA CYS A 613 4.31 -0.30 -17.27
C CYS A 613 5.16 -1.11 -18.27
N TRP A 614 6.49 -0.99 -18.24
CA TRP A 614 7.41 -1.86 -19.00
C TRP A 614 8.68 -2.31 -18.24
N TYR A 615 8.92 -1.84 -17.02
CA TYR A 615 10.12 -2.16 -16.21
C TYR A 615 10.38 -3.67 -16.05
N TYR A 616 9.33 -4.50 -15.99
CA TYR A 616 9.43 -5.95 -15.91
C TYR A 616 10.07 -6.59 -17.15
N LEU A 617 9.97 -5.96 -18.33
CA LEU A 617 10.75 -6.35 -19.51
C LEU A 617 12.20 -5.91 -19.35
N ARG A 618 12.42 -4.71 -18.81
CA ARG A 618 13.77 -4.14 -18.67
C ARG A 618 14.65 -4.89 -17.69
N PHE A 619 14.09 -5.48 -16.64
CA PHE A 619 14.85 -6.35 -15.72
C PHE A 619 15.42 -7.61 -16.39
N MET A 620 14.84 -8.06 -17.51
CA MET A 620 15.39 -9.19 -18.26
C MET A 620 16.72 -8.82 -18.97
N ASP A 621 16.97 -7.53 -19.23
CA ASP A 621 18.12 -7.06 -20.01
C ASP A 621 18.53 -5.58 -19.70
N PRO A 622 18.79 -5.23 -18.43
CA PRO A 622 18.80 -3.83 -17.98
C PRO A 622 19.95 -2.98 -18.54
N LYS A 623 21.00 -3.62 -19.07
CA LYS A 623 22.22 -2.99 -19.60
C LYS A 623 22.20 -2.76 -21.12
N ASN A 624 21.17 -3.22 -21.82
CA ASN A 624 21.11 -3.15 -23.28
C ASN A 624 20.88 -1.71 -23.77
N SER A 625 21.86 -1.14 -24.47
CA SER A 625 21.81 0.25 -24.97
C SER A 625 21.19 0.38 -26.37
N THR A 626 20.82 -0.72 -27.03
CA THR A 626 20.31 -0.73 -28.41
C THR A 626 18.86 -1.22 -28.54
N ALA A 627 18.30 -1.85 -27.51
CA ALA A 627 16.92 -2.30 -27.46
C ALA A 627 16.33 -2.22 -26.06
N LEU A 628 14.99 -2.22 -25.98
CA LEU A 628 14.23 -2.30 -24.72
C LEU A 628 14.61 -3.54 -23.92
N VAL A 629 14.60 -4.70 -24.60
CA VAL A 629 14.96 -6.03 -24.14
C VAL A 629 15.36 -6.88 -25.36
N GLU A 630 16.36 -7.75 -25.23
CA GLU A 630 16.71 -8.72 -26.28
C GLU A 630 15.63 -9.80 -26.45
N LYS A 631 15.22 -10.07 -27.70
CA LYS A 631 14.12 -11.02 -28.02
C LYS A 631 14.37 -12.47 -27.58
N SER A 632 15.62 -12.86 -27.33
CA SER A 632 15.99 -14.17 -26.76
C SER A 632 15.60 -14.23 -25.28
N LYS A 633 16.01 -13.23 -24.50
CA LYS A 633 15.77 -13.08 -23.06
C LYS A 633 14.29 -12.84 -22.78
N GLU A 634 13.61 -12.05 -23.60
CA GLU A 634 12.16 -11.84 -23.53
C GLU A 634 11.39 -13.16 -23.66
N ARG A 635 11.70 -13.97 -24.68
CA ARG A 635 11.05 -15.28 -24.91
C ARG A 635 11.38 -16.34 -23.86
N TYR A 636 12.50 -16.21 -23.15
CA TYR A 636 12.86 -17.13 -22.08
C TYR A 636 12.20 -16.74 -20.75
N TRP A 637 12.26 -15.46 -20.37
CA TRP A 637 11.76 -15.00 -19.08
C TRP A 637 10.27 -14.66 -19.08
N GLY A 638 9.69 -14.26 -20.20
CA GLY A 638 8.30 -13.85 -20.33
C GLY A 638 7.29 -15.02 -20.27
N PRO A 639 6.03 -14.78 -19.87
CA PRO A 639 5.58 -13.60 -19.11
C PRO A 639 6.14 -13.66 -17.67
N VAL A 640 5.87 -12.65 -16.83
CA VAL A 640 6.13 -12.78 -15.39
C VAL A 640 5.23 -13.88 -14.82
N ASP A 641 5.81 -14.87 -14.13
CA ASP A 641 5.05 -16.03 -13.65
C ASP A 641 4.23 -15.70 -12.41
N ILE A 642 4.81 -14.93 -11.46
CA ILE A 642 4.14 -14.48 -10.24
C ILE A 642 4.42 -12.98 -10.05
N TYR A 643 3.37 -12.17 -10.03
CA TYR A 643 3.44 -10.74 -9.68
C TYR A 643 2.73 -10.47 -8.35
N VAL A 644 3.36 -9.71 -7.46
CA VAL A 644 2.86 -9.43 -6.10
C VAL A 644 2.75 -7.93 -5.85
N GLY A 645 1.59 -7.45 -5.40
CA GLY A 645 1.37 -6.02 -5.15
C GLY A 645 0.00 -5.65 -4.58
N GLY A 646 -0.14 -4.42 -4.09
CA GLY A 646 -1.35 -3.93 -3.43
C GLY A 646 -2.58 -3.82 -4.35
N ALA A 647 -3.77 -4.13 -3.82
CA ALA A 647 -5.03 -4.06 -4.54
C ALA A 647 -5.43 -2.63 -4.97
N GLU A 648 -4.84 -1.59 -4.38
CA GLU A 648 -5.00 -0.20 -4.85
C GLU A 648 -4.50 0.04 -6.29
N HIS A 649 -3.73 -0.89 -6.86
CA HIS A 649 -3.18 -0.75 -8.21
C HIS A 649 -3.97 -1.47 -9.31
N SER A 650 -5.09 -2.13 -8.96
CA SER A 650 -5.92 -2.93 -9.89
C SER A 650 -6.45 -2.17 -11.11
N VAL A 651 -6.89 -0.91 -10.97
CA VAL A 651 -7.38 -0.08 -12.10
C VAL A 651 -6.38 0.98 -12.58
N LEU A 652 -5.23 1.08 -11.91
CA LEU A 652 -4.13 1.99 -12.22
C LEU A 652 -3.03 1.21 -12.96
N HIS A 653 -1.88 1.00 -12.32
CA HIS A 653 -0.71 0.36 -12.88
C HIS A 653 -1.03 -1.01 -13.54
N LEU A 654 -1.88 -1.84 -12.95
CA LEU A 654 -2.21 -3.16 -13.53
C LEU A 654 -3.03 -3.05 -14.83
N LEU A 655 -3.83 -1.99 -15.02
CA LEU A 655 -4.53 -1.76 -16.29
C LEU A 655 -3.58 -1.17 -17.35
N TYR A 656 -2.77 -0.20 -16.93
CA TYR A 656 -1.81 0.47 -17.78
C TYR A 656 -0.67 -0.42 -18.28
N ALA A 657 -0.17 -1.35 -17.43
CA ALA A 657 0.89 -2.28 -17.79
C ALA A 657 0.41 -3.30 -18.83
N ARG A 658 -0.84 -3.78 -18.71
CA ARG A 658 -1.48 -4.63 -19.73
C ARG A 658 -1.67 -3.90 -21.05
N PHE A 659 -2.08 -2.62 -21.02
CA PHE A 659 -2.19 -1.79 -22.21
C PHE A 659 -0.83 -1.61 -22.92
N TRP A 660 0.21 -1.18 -22.20
CA TRP A 660 1.55 -1.04 -22.76
C TRP A 660 2.10 -2.38 -23.29
N HIS A 661 1.87 -3.49 -22.59
CA HIS A 661 2.28 -4.81 -23.06
C HIS A 661 1.62 -5.17 -24.40
N LYS A 662 0.33 -4.86 -24.58
CA LYS A 662 -0.40 -5.09 -25.85
C LYS A 662 0.11 -4.18 -26.97
N VAL A 663 0.47 -2.92 -26.69
CA VAL A 663 1.15 -2.04 -27.66
C VAL A 663 2.49 -2.65 -28.10
N LEU A 664 3.31 -3.12 -27.16
CA LEU A 664 4.60 -3.76 -27.43
C LEU A 664 4.47 -5.11 -28.16
N TYR A 665 3.39 -5.86 -27.93
CA TYR A 665 3.06 -7.09 -28.64
C TYR A 665 2.69 -6.82 -30.10
N ASP A 666 1.87 -5.80 -30.36
CA ASP A 666 1.41 -5.45 -31.71
C ASP A 666 2.57 -5.00 -32.63
N ILE A 667 3.60 -4.36 -32.06
CA ILE A 667 4.85 -4.02 -32.79
C ILE A 667 5.92 -5.13 -32.73
N GLY A 668 5.61 -6.30 -32.15
CA GLY A 668 6.48 -7.47 -32.12
C GLY A 668 7.75 -7.31 -31.28
N VAL A 669 7.72 -6.46 -30.24
CA VAL A 669 8.79 -6.33 -29.23
C VAL A 669 8.68 -7.41 -28.16
N VAL A 670 7.47 -7.79 -27.76
CA VAL A 670 7.20 -8.93 -26.87
C VAL A 670 6.45 -10.06 -27.58
N SER A 671 6.51 -11.26 -27.02
CA SER A 671 5.94 -12.49 -27.55
C SER A 671 4.62 -12.89 -26.88
N THR A 672 4.27 -12.29 -25.74
CA THR A 672 3.08 -12.58 -24.93
C THR A 672 1.99 -11.52 -25.05
N LYS A 673 0.71 -11.91 -24.87
CA LYS A 673 -0.43 -10.97 -24.92
C LYS A 673 -0.60 -10.15 -23.63
N GLU A 674 -0.02 -10.61 -22.52
CA GLU A 674 -0.24 -10.16 -21.15
C GLU A 674 1.06 -10.24 -20.35
N PRO A 675 1.34 -9.28 -19.43
CA PRO A 675 2.63 -9.20 -18.75
C PRO A 675 2.78 -10.10 -17.53
N PHE A 676 1.69 -10.39 -16.80
CA PHE A 676 1.71 -11.06 -15.49
C PHE A 676 0.72 -12.24 -15.49
N GLN A 677 1.21 -13.49 -15.45
CA GLN A 677 0.35 -14.67 -15.55
C GLN A 677 -0.47 -14.91 -14.28
N ARG A 678 0.16 -14.85 -13.11
CA ARG A 678 -0.48 -14.93 -11.79
C ARG A 678 -0.30 -13.63 -11.02
N LEU A 679 -1.37 -13.14 -10.41
CA LEU A 679 -1.37 -11.96 -9.55
C LEU A 679 -1.71 -12.34 -8.11
N ILE A 680 -0.90 -11.90 -7.15
CA ILE A 680 -1.18 -12.06 -5.73
C ILE A 680 -1.33 -10.68 -5.11
N ASN A 681 -2.57 -10.32 -4.76
CA ASN A 681 -2.83 -9.11 -4.01
C ASN A 681 -2.55 -9.34 -2.51
N GLN A 682 -1.52 -8.65 -1.99
CA GLN A 682 -1.18 -8.65 -0.57
C GLN A 682 -2.13 -7.73 0.21
N GLY A 683 -2.43 -8.09 1.46
CA GLY A 683 -3.21 -7.27 2.37
C GLY A 683 -2.43 -6.06 2.92
N LEU A 684 -3.14 -5.09 3.48
CA LEU A 684 -2.51 -3.91 4.09
C LEU A 684 -2.08 -4.22 5.53
N ILE A 685 -0.84 -3.89 5.88
CA ILE A 685 -0.46 -3.72 7.30
C ILE A 685 -0.93 -2.33 7.75
N LEU A 686 -1.86 -2.33 8.69
CA LEU A 686 -2.33 -1.16 9.42
C LEU A 686 -1.39 -0.90 10.61
N GLY A 687 -1.32 0.35 11.06
CA GLY A 687 -0.63 0.67 12.32
C GLY A 687 -1.32 0.04 13.53
N GLU A 688 -0.71 0.19 14.71
CA GLU A 688 -1.27 -0.35 15.95
C GLU A 688 -2.68 0.21 16.25
N ILE A 689 -3.47 -0.56 17.02
CA ILE A 689 -4.85 -0.21 17.36
C ILE A 689 -4.88 1.08 18.20
N GLU A 690 -5.47 2.14 17.65
CA GLU A 690 -5.73 3.36 18.40
C GLU A 690 -7.03 3.20 19.20
N TYR A 691 -6.97 3.56 20.49
CA TYR A 691 -8.14 3.62 21.37
C TYR A 691 -8.59 5.07 21.51
N THR A 692 -9.80 5.38 21.06
CA THR A 692 -10.36 6.74 21.10
C THR A 692 -11.52 6.80 22.09
N ALA A 693 -11.46 7.77 22.99
CA ALA A 693 -12.59 8.22 23.80
C ALA A 693 -13.28 9.41 23.14
N TYR A 694 -14.58 9.56 23.38
CA TYR A 694 -15.37 10.70 22.93
C TYR A 694 -15.71 11.60 24.11
N LYS A 695 -15.54 12.91 23.95
CA LYS A 695 -15.99 13.94 24.90
C LYS A 695 -17.13 14.76 24.31
N ALA A 696 -18.19 14.92 25.08
CA ALA A 696 -19.25 15.88 24.78
C ALA A 696 -18.77 17.32 24.97
N LYS A 697 -19.55 18.30 24.50
CA LYS A 697 -19.22 19.74 24.53
C LYS A 697 -19.17 20.33 25.95
N ASP A 698 -19.60 19.59 26.96
CA ASP A 698 -19.47 19.90 28.40
C ASP A 698 -18.20 19.28 29.04
N GLY A 699 -17.42 18.50 28.29
CA GLY A 699 -16.21 17.81 28.75
C GLY A 699 -16.43 16.40 29.29
N GLN A 700 -17.66 15.91 29.41
CA GLN A 700 -17.94 14.55 29.89
C GLN A 700 -17.53 13.48 28.87
N LEU A 701 -16.96 12.38 29.36
CA LEU A 701 -16.62 11.21 28.56
C LEU A 701 -17.89 10.41 28.22
N VAL A 702 -18.06 10.09 26.94
CA VAL A 702 -19.22 9.38 26.38
C VAL A 702 -18.76 8.05 25.78
N SER A 703 -19.58 7.01 25.95
CA SER A 703 -19.35 5.68 25.37
C SER A 703 -19.41 5.75 23.83
N ALA A 704 -18.47 5.11 23.14
CA ALA A 704 -18.38 5.13 21.68
C ALA A 704 -19.70 4.73 20.97
N ASP A 705 -20.41 3.74 21.51
CA ASP A 705 -21.68 3.24 20.96
C ASP A 705 -22.82 4.28 20.97
N SER A 706 -22.68 5.36 21.74
CA SER A 706 -23.64 6.47 21.83
C SER A 706 -23.28 7.66 20.91
N ALA A 707 -22.11 7.63 20.27
CA ALA A 707 -21.61 8.71 19.41
C ALA A 707 -22.05 8.52 17.94
N CYS A 708 -23.36 8.51 17.69
CA CYS A 708 -23.94 8.23 16.36
C CYS A 708 -23.45 9.18 15.24
N ASN A 709 -23.03 10.40 15.58
CA ASN A 709 -22.41 11.35 14.67
C ASN A 709 -21.00 11.72 15.17
N PRO A 710 -19.91 11.35 14.45
CA PRO A 710 -18.54 11.64 14.87
C PRO A 710 -18.17 13.13 14.94
N CYS A 711 -18.98 14.01 14.35
CA CYS A 711 -18.73 15.46 14.25
C CYS A 711 -19.15 16.25 15.50
N ASP A 712 -19.98 15.68 16.38
CA ASP A 712 -20.53 16.38 17.55
C ASP A 712 -19.67 16.25 18.82
N PHE A 713 -18.63 15.41 18.78
CA PHE A 713 -17.82 15.02 19.94
C PHE A 713 -16.34 15.27 19.68
N ILE A 714 -15.62 15.71 20.72
CA ILE A 714 -14.17 15.84 20.71
C ILE A 714 -13.55 14.44 20.89
N GLN A 715 -12.64 14.06 20.01
CA GLN A 715 -11.98 12.75 20.05
C GLN A 715 -10.63 12.85 20.78
N GLU A 716 -10.39 11.95 21.74
CA GLU A 716 -9.17 11.90 22.55
C GLU A 716 -8.52 10.51 22.50
N LYS A 717 -7.23 10.44 22.17
CA LYS A 717 -6.48 9.18 22.08
C LYS A 717 -6.03 8.73 23.48
N VAL A 718 -6.35 7.49 23.83
CA VAL A 718 -6.09 6.87 25.14
C VAL A 718 -4.85 5.97 25.05
N SER A 719 -3.96 6.05 26.05
CA SER A 719 -2.83 5.10 26.18
C SER A 719 -3.37 3.66 26.39
N PRO A 720 -2.86 2.64 25.67
CA PRO A 720 -3.25 1.24 25.88
C PRO A 720 -3.17 0.77 27.35
N GLU A 721 -2.27 1.33 28.15
CA GLU A 721 -2.09 1.02 29.59
C GLU A 721 -3.34 1.32 30.45
N LYS A 722 -4.16 2.27 29.97
CA LYS A 722 -5.42 2.73 30.58
C LYS A 722 -6.64 2.00 30.02
N VAL A 723 -6.45 1.01 29.15
CA VAL A 723 -7.53 0.25 28.50
C VAL A 723 -7.63 -1.13 29.13
N THR A 724 -8.86 -1.64 29.26
CA THR A 724 -9.13 -3.03 29.64
C THR A 724 -10.17 -3.60 28.67
N LYS A 725 -10.02 -4.87 28.27
CA LYS A 725 -11.01 -5.56 27.44
C LYS A 725 -12.06 -6.24 28.33
N VAL A 726 -13.33 -6.03 28.05
CA VAL A 726 -14.49 -6.58 28.78
C VAL A 726 -15.49 -7.14 27.77
N GLY A 727 -15.57 -8.47 27.69
CA GLY A 727 -16.22 -9.14 26.56
C GLY A 727 -15.50 -8.77 25.26
N ASP A 728 -16.25 -8.40 24.22
CA ASP A 728 -15.69 -7.95 22.95
C ASP A 728 -15.31 -6.45 22.93
N PHE A 729 -15.68 -5.70 23.96
CA PHE A 729 -15.50 -4.24 24.02
C PHE A 729 -14.21 -3.85 24.74
N HIS A 730 -13.64 -2.71 24.35
CA HIS A 730 -12.53 -2.06 25.06
C HIS A 730 -13.09 -0.90 25.89
N VAL A 731 -12.69 -0.79 27.15
CA VAL A 731 -13.19 0.20 28.11
C VAL A 731 -12.06 0.89 28.85
N LEU A 732 -12.32 2.08 29.42
CA LEU A 732 -11.37 2.71 30.34
C LEU A 732 -11.22 1.87 31.62
N LYS A 733 -9.97 1.61 31.99
CA LYS A 733 -9.58 0.90 33.22
C LYS A 733 -10.06 1.63 34.49
N ASP A 734 -10.05 2.96 34.44
CA ASP A 734 -10.51 3.83 35.53
C ASP A 734 -12.04 4.01 35.56
N ASN A 735 -12.75 3.70 34.47
CA ASN A 735 -14.21 3.74 34.38
C ASN A 735 -14.73 2.72 33.33
N PRO A 736 -15.00 1.45 33.74
CA PRO A 736 -15.41 0.38 32.84
C PRO A 736 -16.74 0.60 32.09
N ASN A 737 -17.51 1.64 32.42
CA ASN A 737 -18.75 1.98 31.73
C ASN A 737 -18.51 2.79 30.43
N ILE A 738 -17.33 3.38 30.25
CA ILE A 738 -16.97 4.12 29.03
C ILE A 738 -16.29 3.18 28.04
N ARG A 739 -17.01 2.80 26.97
CA ARG A 739 -16.45 2.04 25.84
C ARG A 739 -15.68 2.97 24.92
N LEU A 740 -14.54 2.47 24.44
CA LEU A 740 -13.61 3.16 23.56
C LEU A 740 -13.75 2.62 22.14
N ALA A 741 -13.68 3.50 21.14
CA ALA A 741 -13.52 3.07 19.76
C ALA A 741 -12.10 2.55 19.57
N ALA A 742 -11.95 1.24 19.40
CA ALA A 742 -10.70 0.57 19.09
C ALA A 742 -10.57 0.39 17.57
N ARG A 743 -9.64 1.10 16.92
CA ARG A 743 -9.48 1.05 15.46
C ARG A 743 -8.01 1.15 15.03
N ALA A 744 -7.56 0.19 14.24
CA ALA A 744 -6.33 0.30 13.47
C ALA A 744 -6.57 1.14 12.20
N TYR A 745 -5.57 1.91 11.78
CA TYR A 745 -5.63 2.78 10.60
C TYR A 745 -4.45 2.50 9.66
N LYS A 746 -4.62 2.74 8.34
CA LYS A 746 -3.49 2.70 7.38
C LYS A 746 -2.39 3.64 7.87
N MET A 747 -1.14 3.20 7.83
CA MET A 747 0.01 3.98 8.29
C MET A 747 0.16 5.24 7.43
N SER A 748 0.37 6.41 8.06
CA SER A 748 0.70 7.65 7.35
C SER A 748 1.52 8.62 8.22
N LYS A 749 2.44 9.35 7.58
CA LYS A 749 3.21 10.43 8.24
C LYS A 749 2.30 11.43 8.96
N SER A 750 1.16 11.78 8.34
CA SER A 750 0.15 12.70 8.89
C SER A 750 -0.53 12.23 10.18
N ARG A 751 -0.42 10.95 10.55
CA ARG A 751 -0.94 10.39 11.81
C ARG A 751 0.17 10.03 12.81
N GLY A 752 1.44 10.09 12.41
CA GLY A 752 2.57 9.67 13.24
C GLY A 752 2.56 8.18 13.62
N ASN A 753 1.79 7.33 12.92
CA ASN A 753 1.59 5.92 13.23
C ASN A 753 2.39 4.97 12.30
N VAL A 754 3.50 5.45 11.74
CA VAL A 754 4.37 4.69 10.84
C VAL A 754 5.41 3.94 11.66
N ILE A 755 5.48 2.62 11.53
CA ILE A 755 6.58 1.81 12.08
C ILE A 755 7.66 1.64 11.00
N ASN A 756 8.89 2.04 11.33
CA ASN A 756 10.08 1.86 10.50
C ASN A 756 10.61 0.42 10.63
N PRO A 757 10.85 -0.33 9.54
CA PRO A 757 11.43 -1.67 9.63
C PRO A 757 12.86 -1.65 10.19
N ASP A 758 13.66 -0.60 9.97
CA ASP A 758 15.06 -0.58 10.43
C ASP A 758 15.15 -0.62 11.96
N ASP A 759 14.22 0.05 12.66
CA ASP A 759 14.12 0.03 14.12
C ASP A 759 13.82 -1.39 14.63
N VAL A 760 12.89 -2.08 13.96
CA VAL A 760 12.47 -3.46 14.28
C VAL A 760 13.58 -4.47 13.98
N VAL A 761 14.34 -4.29 12.89
CA VAL A 761 15.52 -5.11 12.56
C VAL A 761 16.65 -4.87 13.57
N SER A 762 16.85 -3.64 14.02
CA SER A 762 17.85 -3.29 15.04
C SER A 762 17.56 -3.96 16.40
N GLU A 763 16.28 -4.10 16.77
CA GLU A 763 15.86 -4.70 18.04
C GLU A 763 15.73 -6.25 17.99
N PHE A 764 15.23 -6.82 16.90
CA PHE A 764 14.86 -8.24 16.82
C PHE A 764 15.54 -9.05 15.69
N GLY A 765 16.22 -8.40 14.74
CA GLY A 765 16.78 -9.02 13.53
C GLY A 765 15.78 -9.15 12.37
N ALA A 766 16.32 -9.14 11.15
CA ALA A 766 15.59 -9.30 9.90
C ALA A 766 14.84 -10.63 9.81
N ASP A 767 15.42 -11.74 10.30
CA ASP A 767 14.71 -13.03 10.34
C ASP A 767 13.45 -12.97 11.21
N SER A 768 13.47 -12.21 12.31
CA SER A 768 12.28 -12.02 13.16
C SER A 768 11.21 -11.18 12.49
N LEU A 769 11.58 -10.10 11.80
CA LEU A 769 10.65 -9.25 11.05
C LEU A 769 9.95 -10.05 9.94
N ARG A 770 10.73 -10.70 9.07
CA ARG A 770 10.23 -11.54 7.96
C ARG A 770 9.25 -12.59 8.44
N LEU A 771 9.67 -13.35 9.45
CA LEU A 771 8.88 -14.45 9.99
C LEU A 771 7.61 -13.94 10.69
N TYR A 772 7.61 -12.72 11.25
CA TYR A 772 6.42 -12.11 11.87
C TYR A 772 5.42 -11.57 10.84
N GLU A 773 5.85 -10.85 9.80
CA GLU A 773 4.98 -10.38 8.70
C GLU A 773 4.21 -11.55 8.03
N MET A 774 4.89 -12.69 7.91
CA MET A 774 4.35 -13.93 7.37
C MET A 774 3.49 -14.71 8.37
N PHE A 775 3.73 -14.61 9.68
CA PHE A 775 3.00 -15.36 10.71
C PHE A 775 1.72 -14.66 11.22
N ILE A 776 1.70 -13.32 11.23
CA ILE A 776 0.59 -12.50 11.78
C ILE A 776 -0.78 -12.70 11.07
N GLY A 777 -0.80 -13.38 9.92
CA GLY A 777 -2.03 -13.82 9.23
C GLY A 777 -1.76 -14.22 7.77
N PRO A 778 -2.77 -14.68 7.02
CA PRO A 778 -2.64 -14.98 5.58
C PRO A 778 -2.15 -13.78 4.78
N LEU A 779 -1.34 -13.98 3.72
CA LEU A 779 -0.73 -12.89 2.96
C LEU A 779 -1.75 -11.88 2.38
N ARG A 780 -2.92 -12.38 1.97
CA ARG A 780 -3.95 -11.61 1.26
C ARG A 780 -4.83 -10.76 2.20
N ASP A 781 -4.81 -11.07 3.50
CA ASP A 781 -5.65 -10.41 4.50
C ASP A 781 -4.98 -9.14 5.04
N SER A 782 -5.77 -8.09 5.30
CA SER A 782 -5.27 -6.87 5.96
C SER A 782 -5.17 -7.08 7.47
N LYS A 783 -4.05 -6.66 8.07
CA LYS A 783 -3.64 -7.03 9.43
C LYS A 783 -3.31 -5.77 10.23
N SER A 784 -3.52 -5.79 11.54
CA SER A 784 -3.05 -4.71 12.42
C SER A 784 -1.67 -5.06 12.97
N TRP A 785 -0.69 -4.16 12.84
CA TRP A 785 0.61 -4.34 13.48
C TRP A 785 0.46 -4.40 15.01
N SER A 786 1.32 -5.17 15.67
CA SER A 786 1.48 -5.16 17.11
C SER A 786 2.92 -5.48 17.48
N THR A 787 3.63 -4.52 18.06
CA THR A 787 5.07 -4.65 18.33
C THR A 787 5.35 -5.81 19.29
N GLY A 788 4.54 -6.01 20.34
CA GLY A 788 4.64 -7.17 21.23
C GLY A 788 4.36 -8.54 20.57
N GLY A 789 3.84 -8.56 19.33
CA GLY A 789 3.69 -9.79 18.54
C GLY A 789 5.01 -10.37 18.05
N ILE A 790 6.00 -9.53 17.73
CA ILE A 790 7.29 -10.01 17.21
C ILE A 790 8.08 -10.79 18.27
N GLU A 791 7.91 -10.48 19.55
CA GLU A 791 8.53 -11.24 20.66
C GLU A 791 8.21 -12.74 20.62
N GLY A 792 7.01 -13.11 20.16
CA GLY A 792 6.62 -14.52 20.04
C GLY A 792 7.46 -15.25 18.99
N VAL A 793 7.73 -14.56 17.88
CA VAL A 793 8.49 -15.07 16.73
C VAL A 793 9.99 -15.05 16.99
N HIS A 794 10.51 -13.96 17.57
CA HIS A 794 11.91 -13.87 18.02
C HIS A 794 12.25 -14.96 19.06
N ARG A 795 11.34 -15.24 20.01
CA ARG A 795 11.50 -16.37 20.96
C ARG A 795 11.42 -17.74 20.29
N PHE A 796 10.71 -17.88 19.17
CA PHE A 796 10.69 -19.13 18.39
C PHE A 796 12.03 -19.35 17.65
N LEU A 797 12.59 -18.31 17.03
CA LEU A 797 13.93 -18.35 16.44
C LEU A 797 15.01 -18.67 17.49
N ALA A 798 14.97 -17.99 18.64
CA ALA A 798 15.88 -18.28 19.76
C ALA A 798 15.73 -19.73 20.32
N ARG A 799 14.55 -20.34 20.17
CA ARG A 799 14.33 -21.76 20.50
C ARG A 799 14.96 -22.69 19.46
N ILE A 800 14.83 -22.41 18.17
CA ILE A 800 15.53 -23.15 17.10
C ILE A 800 17.04 -23.10 17.35
N TRP A 801 17.58 -21.89 17.55
CA TRP A 801 19.00 -21.68 17.85
C TRP A 801 19.47 -22.50 19.06
N ARG A 802 18.75 -22.44 20.19
CA ARG A 802 19.13 -23.18 21.41
C ARG A 802 18.97 -24.70 21.26
N LEU A 803 18.06 -25.17 20.43
CA LEU A 803 17.86 -26.60 20.17
C LEU A 803 19.01 -27.20 19.33
N ILE A 804 19.64 -26.40 18.47
CA ILE A 804 20.63 -26.86 17.49
C ILE A 804 22.06 -26.45 17.87
N VAL A 805 22.30 -25.19 18.23
CA VAL A 805 23.61 -24.67 18.64
C VAL A 805 23.86 -24.84 20.15
N GLY A 806 22.79 -24.90 20.95
CA GLY A 806 22.84 -25.06 22.41
C GLY A 806 22.68 -23.75 23.19
N SER A 807 22.90 -23.81 24.50
CA SER A 807 22.85 -22.64 25.39
C SER A 807 24.09 -21.75 25.26
N PRO A 808 23.96 -20.42 25.44
CA PRO A 808 25.11 -19.52 25.48
C PRO A 808 26.04 -19.83 26.67
N LEU A 809 27.31 -19.51 26.49
CA LEU A 809 28.36 -19.58 27.49
C LEU A 809 28.21 -18.45 28.55
N PRO A 810 28.95 -18.51 29.67
CA PRO A 810 28.82 -17.54 30.75
C PRO A 810 29.09 -16.08 30.35
N ASP A 811 29.90 -15.85 29.31
CA ASP A 811 30.16 -14.54 28.70
C ASP A 811 29.05 -14.04 27.76
N GLY A 812 28.20 -14.94 27.25
CA GLY A 812 27.14 -14.67 26.27
C GLY A 812 27.41 -15.21 24.86
N SER A 813 28.63 -15.68 24.59
CA SER A 813 29.02 -16.30 23.32
C SER A 813 28.40 -17.70 23.13
N TYR A 814 28.53 -18.25 21.93
CA TYR A 814 28.14 -19.64 21.63
C TYR A 814 29.35 -20.45 21.21
N LYS A 815 29.39 -21.74 21.58
CA LYS A 815 30.43 -22.66 21.10
C LYS A 815 30.39 -22.76 19.57
N ASP A 816 31.55 -23.01 18.98
CA ASP A 816 31.64 -23.46 17.60
C ASP A 816 31.03 -24.85 17.44
N GLY A 817 30.41 -25.10 16.29
CA GLY A 817 29.65 -26.32 16.03
C GLY A 817 28.20 -26.27 16.53
N THR A 818 27.65 -27.46 16.81
CA THR A 818 26.26 -27.70 17.24
C THR A 818 26.18 -28.76 18.34
N ILE A 819 25.01 -28.93 18.96
CA ILE A 819 24.69 -30.05 19.88
C ILE A 819 23.96 -31.21 19.18
N VAL A 820 23.90 -31.17 17.85
CA VAL A 820 23.32 -32.20 16.97
C VAL A 820 24.20 -33.44 16.97
N THR A 821 23.58 -34.63 16.87
CA THR A 821 24.29 -35.92 16.97
C THR A 821 24.21 -36.73 15.68
N ASP A 822 25.20 -37.59 15.46
CA ASP A 822 25.28 -38.49 14.31
C ASP A 822 24.60 -39.85 14.57
N ASP A 823 23.55 -39.86 15.40
CA ASP A 823 22.72 -41.03 15.68
C ASP A 823 21.81 -41.39 14.50
N GLU A 824 21.41 -42.67 14.39
CA GLU A 824 20.30 -43.05 13.50
C GLU A 824 18.96 -42.45 13.99
N PRO A 825 18.17 -41.83 13.11
CA PRO A 825 16.92 -41.19 13.50
C PRO A 825 15.79 -42.18 13.76
N MET A 826 15.09 -42.01 14.88
CA MET A 826 13.93 -42.83 15.24
C MET A 826 12.75 -42.55 14.31
N LEU A 827 11.95 -43.58 14.01
CA LEU A 827 10.84 -43.49 13.04
C LEU A 827 9.88 -42.33 13.31
N TYR A 828 9.54 -42.04 14.57
CA TYR A 828 8.65 -40.93 14.91
C TYR A 828 9.27 -39.55 14.62
N GLN A 829 10.60 -39.42 14.65
CA GLN A 829 11.32 -38.19 14.28
C GLN A 829 11.22 -37.96 12.77
N LEU A 830 11.42 -39.03 11.98
CA LEU A 830 11.22 -39.02 10.52
C LEU A 830 9.76 -38.72 10.13
N GLN A 831 8.78 -39.35 10.79
CA GLN A 831 7.35 -39.06 10.58
C GLN A 831 6.98 -37.62 10.99
N SER A 832 7.61 -37.06 12.04
CA SER A 832 7.42 -35.66 12.43
C SER A 832 8.02 -34.71 11.39
N LEU A 833 9.21 -35.03 10.88
CA LEU A 833 9.92 -34.26 9.87
C LEU A 833 9.17 -34.24 8.54
N HIS A 834 8.85 -35.40 7.97
CA HIS A 834 8.24 -35.45 6.64
C HIS A 834 6.80 -34.92 6.60
N ARG A 835 6.07 -34.95 7.73
CA ARG A 835 4.82 -34.17 7.86
C ARG A 835 5.06 -32.66 7.85
N CYS A 836 6.11 -32.18 8.53
CA CYS A 836 6.49 -30.78 8.49
C CYS A 836 6.92 -30.36 7.07
N ILE A 837 7.79 -31.13 6.41
CA ILE A 837 8.20 -30.89 5.01
C ILE A 837 6.97 -30.86 4.09
N ALA A 838 6.11 -31.87 4.14
CA ALA A 838 4.92 -31.94 3.29
C ALA A 838 4.00 -30.73 3.47
N LYS A 839 3.75 -30.31 4.72
CA LYS A 839 2.89 -29.16 4.97
C LYS A 839 3.55 -27.84 4.56
N VAL A 840 4.82 -27.62 4.91
CA VAL A 840 5.53 -26.38 4.53
C VAL A 840 5.66 -26.24 3.02
N SER A 841 5.92 -27.32 2.27
CA SER A 841 5.89 -27.31 0.80
C SER A 841 4.54 -26.84 0.25
N GLU A 842 3.44 -27.46 0.72
CA GLU A 842 2.07 -27.08 0.33
C GLU A 842 1.78 -25.61 0.65
N GLU A 843 2.09 -25.16 1.87
CA GLU A 843 1.80 -23.80 2.31
C GLU A 843 2.67 -22.73 1.62
N ILE A 844 3.88 -23.05 1.15
CA ILE A 844 4.69 -22.12 0.34
C ILE A 844 4.07 -21.94 -1.06
N GLU A 845 3.76 -23.03 -1.77
CA GLU A 845 3.22 -22.95 -3.14
C GLU A 845 1.84 -22.27 -3.18
N GLU A 846 1.04 -22.48 -2.13
CA GLU A 846 -0.26 -21.84 -1.94
C GLU A 846 -0.18 -20.43 -1.31
N THR A 847 1.02 -19.93 -0.97
CA THR A 847 1.27 -18.62 -0.34
C THR A 847 0.59 -18.40 1.02
N ARG A 848 0.39 -19.48 1.77
CA ARG A 848 -0.22 -19.54 3.11
C ARG A 848 0.84 -19.62 4.21
N PHE A 849 1.79 -18.68 4.16
CA PHE A 849 3.03 -18.74 4.93
C PHE A 849 2.83 -18.89 6.45
N ASN A 850 1.77 -18.28 7.01
CA ASN A 850 1.42 -18.37 8.43
C ASN A 850 1.20 -19.82 8.91
N THR A 851 0.53 -20.65 8.13
CA THR A 851 0.27 -22.06 8.47
C THR A 851 1.48 -22.95 8.25
N GLY A 852 2.37 -22.61 7.31
CA GLY A 852 3.69 -23.25 7.18
C GLY A 852 4.56 -22.99 8.41
N ILE A 853 4.57 -21.75 8.90
CA ILE A 853 5.28 -21.37 10.12
C ILE A 853 4.72 -22.09 11.35
N SER A 854 3.39 -22.23 11.47
CA SER A 854 2.77 -23.08 12.50
C SER A 854 3.25 -24.54 12.46
N ALA A 855 3.37 -25.15 11.27
CA ALA A 855 3.89 -26.50 11.12
C ALA A 855 5.36 -26.63 11.56
N MET A 856 6.19 -25.60 11.34
CA MET A 856 7.55 -25.54 11.89
C MET A 856 7.58 -25.34 13.40
N MET A 857 6.66 -24.54 13.97
CA MET A 857 6.49 -24.41 15.42
C MET A 857 6.08 -25.74 16.07
N GLU A 858 5.16 -26.48 15.44
CA GLU A 858 4.75 -27.83 15.89
C GLU A 858 5.90 -28.83 15.84
N PHE A 859 6.68 -28.85 14.75
CA PHE A 859 7.89 -29.68 14.65
C PHE A 859 8.89 -29.38 15.77
N ILE A 860 9.20 -28.10 16.03
CA ILE A 860 10.09 -27.70 17.12
C ILE A 860 9.50 -28.02 18.50
N ASN A 861 8.17 -27.93 18.67
CA ASN A 861 7.48 -28.36 19.90
C ASN A 861 7.48 -29.89 20.10
N ALA A 862 7.65 -30.68 19.05
CA ALA A 862 7.94 -32.11 19.14
C ALA A 862 9.43 -32.34 19.45
N ALA A 863 10.34 -31.70 18.70
CA ALA A 863 11.78 -31.87 18.81
C ALA A 863 12.35 -31.48 20.19
N TYR A 864 11.76 -30.50 20.87
CA TYR A 864 12.08 -30.15 22.27
C TYR A 864 11.78 -31.26 23.31
N LYS A 865 11.18 -32.39 22.89
CA LYS A 865 10.87 -33.54 23.75
C LYS A 865 11.74 -34.77 23.43
N TRP A 866 12.70 -34.65 22.52
CA TRP A 866 13.60 -35.75 22.13
C TRP A 866 14.89 -35.69 22.95
N ASP A 867 15.39 -36.85 23.38
CA ASP A 867 16.65 -36.94 24.13
C ASP A 867 17.90 -36.71 23.26
N ARG A 868 17.76 -36.85 21.93
CA ARG A 868 18.82 -36.65 20.92
C ARG A 868 18.24 -36.00 19.66
N HIS A 869 19.11 -35.31 18.92
CA HIS A 869 18.76 -34.53 17.73
C HIS A 869 19.62 -35.00 16.54
N PRO A 870 19.19 -36.05 15.82
CA PRO A 870 19.95 -36.62 14.70
C PRO A 870 20.19 -35.61 13.56
N ARG A 871 21.42 -35.54 13.06
CA ARG A 871 21.80 -34.72 11.90
C ARG A 871 20.86 -34.93 10.71
N ALA A 872 20.58 -36.19 10.38
CA ALA A 872 19.68 -36.60 9.30
C ALA A 872 18.23 -36.10 9.43
N VAL A 873 17.83 -35.56 10.59
CA VAL A 873 16.54 -34.92 10.82
C VAL A 873 16.65 -33.40 10.93
N ILE A 874 17.75 -32.88 11.49
CA ILE A 874 17.96 -31.45 11.66
C ILE A 874 18.37 -30.76 10.34
N GLU A 875 19.24 -31.38 9.53
CA GLU A 875 19.68 -30.79 8.25
C GLU A 875 18.51 -30.52 7.28
N PRO A 876 17.58 -31.46 7.01
CA PRO A 876 16.39 -31.17 6.22
C PRO A 876 15.49 -30.08 6.83
N PHE A 877 15.42 -29.96 8.16
CA PHE A 877 14.66 -28.88 8.80
C PHE A 877 15.32 -27.50 8.62
N VAL A 878 16.66 -27.42 8.66
CA VAL A 878 17.39 -26.17 8.41
C VAL A 878 17.17 -25.70 6.97
N LEU A 879 17.19 -26.62 6.00
CA LEU A 879 16.83 -26.33 4.61
C LEU A 879 15.36 -25.90 4.46
N LEU A 880 14.44 -26.48 5.26
CA LEU A 880 13.02 -26.12 5.27
C LEU A 880 12.75 -24.72 5.86
N LEU A 881 13.53 -24.31 6.86
CA LEU A 881 13.49 -23.00 7.51
C LEU A 881 14.06 -21.88 6.63
N SER A 882 15.03 -22.22 5.77
CA SER A 882 15.87 -21.25 5.06
C SER A 882 15.15 -20.25 4.14
N PRO A 883 13.99 -20.52 3.53
CA PRO A 883 13.25 -19.47 2.81
C PRO A 883 12.76 -18.36 3.76
N TYR A 884 12.34 -18.73 4.97
CA TYR A 884 11.73 -17.82 5.93
C TYR A 884 12.78 -17.04 6.74
N ALA A 885 13.73 -17.76 7.34
CA ALA A 885 14.79 -17.21 8.19
C ALA A 885 16.18 -17.58 7.63
N PRO A 886 16.58 -17.00 6.48
CA PRO A 886 17.77 -17.43 5.74
C PRO A 886 19.08 -17.20 6.48
N HIS A 887 19.20 -16.16 7.31
CA HIS A 887 20.46 -15.82 7.97
C HIS A 887 20.78 -16.79 9.12
N MET A 888 19.77 -17.13 9.94
CA MET A 888 19.87 -18.19 10.94
C MET A 888 20.11 -19.55 10.28
N ALA A 889 19.48 -19.83 9.14
CA ALA A 889 19.62 -21.11 8.48
C ALA A 889 21.03 -21.33 7.90
N GLU A 890 21.62 -20.35 7.20
CA GLU A 890 23.03 -20.40 6.74
C GLU A 890 24.01 -20.57 7.92
N GLU A 891 23.80 -19.82 9.00
CA GLU A 891 24.66 -19.89 10.18
C GLU A 891 24.64 -21.28 10.83
N ILE A 892 23.46 -21.88 10.96
CA ILE A 892 23.30 -23.23 11.48
C ILE A 892 23.88 -24.26 10.50
N TRP A 893 23.69 -24.09 9.19
CA TRP A 893 24.25 -24.96 8.16
C TRP A 893 25.78 -25.00 8.20
N PHE A 894 26.43 -23.83 8.29
CA PHE A 894 27.88 -23.75 8.47
C PHE A 894 28.34 -24.39 9.79
N ARG A 895 27.61 -24.18 10.89
CA ARG A 895 27.88 -24.82 12.20
C ARG A 895 27.63 -26.33 12.25
N LEU A 896 26.87 -26.90 11.31
CA LEU A 896 26.76 -28.34 11.13
C LEU A 896 28.00 -28.94 10.42
N GLY A 897 28.87 -28.09 9.85
CA GLY A 897 30.13 -28.47 9.21
C GLY A 897 30.16 -28.26 7.68
N HIS A 898 29.12 -27.66 7.09
CA HIS A 898 29.04 -27.43 5.65
C HIS A 898 29.88 -26.23 5.22
N SER A 899 30.67 -26.41 4.16
CA SER A 899 31.56 -25.37 3.60
C SER A 899 30.95 -24.58 2.43
N ARG A 900 29.72 -24.92 2.03
CA ARG A 900 28.94 -24.23 0.99
C ARG A 900 27.68 -23.63 1.59
N SER A 901 27.29 -22.46 1.08
CA SER A 901 26.01 -21.82 1.40
C SER A 901 24.83 -22.72 1.01
N LEU A 902 23.79 -22.77 1.85
CA LEU A 902 22.58 -23.55 1.58
C LEU A 902 21.76 -23.04 0.38
N ALA A 903 22.08 -21.86 -0.15
CA ALA A 903 21.42 -21.28 -1.32
C ALA A 903 21.75 -22.00 -2.64
N TYR A 904 22.53 -23.09 -2.58
CA TYR A 904 22.83 -24.01 -3.67
C TYR A 904 22.32 -25.45 -3.41
N GLU A 905 21.74 -25.71 -2.24
CA GLU A 905 21.24 -27.02 -1.83
C GLU A 905 19.78 -27.23 -2.25
N GLN A 906 19.37 -28.50 -2.38
CA GLN A 906 18.02 -28.85 -2.81
C GLN A 906 17.00 -28.74 -1.67
N PHE A 907 15.77 -28.37 -1.99
CA PHE A 907 14.68 -28.34 -1.02
C PHE A 907 14.34 -29.77 -0.56
N PRO A 908 14.17 -30.02 0.75
CA PRO A 908 13.95 -31.37 1.28
C PRO A 908 12.68 -32.01 0.70
N GLU A 909 12.78 -33.28 0.30
CA GLU A 909 11.68 -33.99 -0.34
C GLU A 909 10.88 -34.89 0.62
N VAL A 910 9.60 -35.09 0.29
CA VAL A 910 8.65 -35.86 1.09
C VAL A 910 8.76 -37.35 0.74
N ARG A 911 9.23 -38.17 1.68
CA ARG A 911 9.19 -39.63 1.55
C ARG A 911 7.85 -40.16 2.03
N SER A 912 7.04 -40.67 1.12
CA SER A 912 5.64 -41.07 1.37
C SER A 912 5.49 -42.25 2.34
N GLU A 913 6.55 -43.04 2.55
CA GLU A 913 6.63 -44.06 3.59
C GLU A 913 6.44 -43.50 5.02
N TYR A 914 6.99 -42.31 5.31
CA TYR A 914 6.90 -41.68 6.63
C TYR A 914 5.67 -40.77 6.80
N LEU A 915 4.82 -40.63 5.78
CA LEU A 915 3.49 -40.02 5.91
C LEU A 915 2.43 -41.00 6.41
N ARG A 916 2.73 -42.30 6.46
CA ARG A 916 1.81 -43.33 6.94
C ARG A 916 1.83 -43.36 8.47
N ASP A 917 0.72 -42.95 9.08
CA ASP A 917 0.45 -43.20 10.49
C ASP A 917 0.09 -44.69 10.68
N SER A 918 1.11 -45.52 10.88
CA SER A 918 0.96 -46.94 11.17
C SER A 918 0.07 -47.23 12.38
N ARG A 919 -0.16 -46.22 13.25
CA ARG A 919 -1.06 -46.28 14.40
C ARG A 919 -1.97 -45.07 14.51
N VAL A 920 -3.25 -45.32 14.78
CA VAL A 920 -4.31 -44.32 14.91
C VAL A 920 -4.82 -44.28 16.37
N VAL A 921 -5.09 -43.08 16.88
CA VAL A 921 -5.77 -42.87 18.16
C VAL A 921 -7.27 -43.08 17.96
N LEU A 922 -7.82 -44.21 18.43
CA LEU A 922 -9.24 -44.52 18.32
C LEU A 922 -9.99 -44.12 19.60
N PRO A 923 -10.92 -43.13 19.56
CA PRO A 923 -11.80 -42.85 20.68
C PRO A 923 -12.81 -43.98 20.88
N VAL A 924 -12.95 -44.45 22.12
CA VAL A 924 -13.88 -45.51 22.51
C VAL A 924 -15.02 -44.92 23.33
N GLN A 925 -16.25 -45.21 22.89
CA GLN A 925 -17.48 -44.81 23.57
C GLN A 925 -18.18 -46.01 24.20
N ILE A 926 -18.83 -45.78 25.34
CA ILE A 926 -19.78 -46.71 25.94
C ILE A 926 -21.15 -46.02 25.93
N ASN A 927 -22.13 -46.62 25.26
CA ASN A 927 -23.48 -46.05 25.06
C ASN A 927 -23.44 -44.58 24.56
N GLY A 928 -22.61 -44.30 23.54
CA GLY A 928 -22.52 -42.97 22.92
C GLY A 928 -21.77 -41.91 23.73
N LYS A 929 -21.18 -42.25 24.88
CA LYS A 929 -20.31 -41.34 25.66
C LYS A 929 -18.86 -41.83 25.62
N THR A 930 -17.95 -41.01 25.10
CA THR A 930 -16.51 -41.29 25.06
C THR A 930 -15.96 -41.51 26.48
N ARG A 931 -15.17 -42.56 26.68
CA ARG A 931 -14.61 -42.97 27.99
C ARG A 931 -13.09 -43.00 28.02
N ALA A 932 -12.46 -43.39 26.93
CA ALA A 932 -11.02 -43.36 26.74
C ALA A 932 -10.68 -43.33 25.24
N THR A 933 -9.39 -43.36 24.94
CA THR A 933 -8.80 -43.52 23.60
C THR A 933 -7.80 -44.67 23.65
N ILE A 934 -7.82 -45.56 22.67
CA ILE A 934 -6.82 -46.62 22.51
C ILE A 934 -5.94 -46.36 21.28
N MET A 935 -4.74 -46.94 21.25
CA MET A 935 -3.95 -47.01 20.03
C MET A 935 -4.33 -48.29 19.27
N ILE A 936 -4.59 -48.17 17.98
CA ILE A 936 -4.77 -49.29 17.04
C ILE A 936 -3.79 -49.14 15.88
N ASP A 937 -3.42 -50.23 15.20
CA ASP A 937 -2.75 -50.14 13.89
C ASP A 937 -3.77 -49.76 12.79
N GLU A 938 -3.34 -49.27 11.62
CA GLU A 938 -4.26 -48.71 10.59
C GLU A 938 -5.32 -49.72 10.08
N ASP A 939 -4.90 -50.96 9.82
CA ASP A 939 -5.75 -52.06 9.30
C ASP A 939 -6.49 -52.85 10.42
N CYS A 940 -6.57 -52.31 11.64
CA CYS A 940 -7.15 -52.98 12.80
C CYS A 940 -8.64 -53.32 12.61
N SER A 941 -9.00 -54.60 12.81
CA SER A 941 -10.39 -55.08 12.69
C SER A 941 -11.28 -54.64 13.86
N GLU A 942 -12.60 -54.81 13.72
CA GLU A 942 -13.53 -54.54 14.83
C GLU A 942 -13.23 -55.42 16.05
N GLU A 943 -12.89 -56.70 15.86
CA GLU A 943 -12.55 -57.60 16.97
C GLU A 943 -11.28 -57.16 17.68
N GLU A 944 -10.24 -56.75 16.95
CA GLU A 944 -8.97 -56.34 17.53
C GLU A 944 -9.08 -54.99 18.23
N ALA A 945 -9.77 -54.01 17.64
CA ALA A 945 -10.10 -52.74 18.28
C ALA A 945 -10.93 -52.96 19.57
N PHE A 946 -11.89 -53.90 19.54
CA PHE A 946 -12.66 -54.27 20.73
C PHE A 946 -11.82 -55.03 21.77
N ARG A 947 -10.88 -55.89 21.36
CA ARG A 947 -9.96 -56.61 22.25
C ARG A 947 -9.07 -55.64 23.01
N LEU A 948 -8.46 -54.68 22.30
CA LEU A 948 -7.65 -53.61 22.86
C LEU A 948 -8.48 -52.71 23.79
N ALA A 949 -9.71 -52.34 23.38
CA ALA A 949 -10.66 -51.61 24.26
C ALA A 949 -11.07 -52.41 25.51
N SER A 950 -11.05 -53.74 25.46
CA SER A 950 -11.41 -54.60 26.61
C SER A 950 -10.24 -54.84 27.57
N LEU A 951 -9.00 -54.56 27.14
CA LEU A 951 -7.79 -54.69 27.95
C LEU A 951 -7.38 -53.38 28.64
N ASP A 952 -7.87 -52.23 28.17
CA ASP A 952 -7.64 -50.93 28.83
C ASP A 952 -8.27 -50.88 30.24
N GLU A 953 -7.51 -50.39 31.23
CA GLU A 953 -7.94 -50.36 32.63
C GLU A 953 -9.16 -49.48 32.91
N LYS A 954 -9.47 -48.49 32.06
CA LYS A 954 -10.60 -47.56 32.27
C LYS A 954 -11.86 -48.07 31.57
N LEU A 955 -11.71 -48.65 30.38
CA LEU A 955 -12.79 -49.19 29.55
C LEU A 955 -13.30 -50.53 30.07
N SER A 956 -12.41 -51.45 30.45
CA SER A 956 -12.73 -52.76 31.02
C SER A 956 -13.75 -52.68 32.17
N ARG A 957 -13.63 -51.67 33.05
CA ARG A 957 -14.55 -51.40 34.18
C ARG A 957 -16.01 -51.15 33.75
N TYR A 958 -16.25 -50.69 32.53
CA TYR A 958 -17.60 -50.51 31.98
C TYR A 958 -18.16 -51.78 31.32
N LEU A 959 -17.30 -52.70 30.90
CA LEU A 959 -17.66 -53.97 30.24
C LEU A 959 -17.86 -55.12 31.23
N LEU A 960 -17.19 -55.04 32.39
CA LEU A 960 -17.20 -56.06 33.44
C LEU A 960 -18.62 -56.34 33.95
N GLY A 961 -19.12 -57.56 33.70
CA GLY A 961 -20.47 -57.98 34.10
C GLY A 961 -21.61 -57.35 33.28
N LYS A 962 -21.37 -56.87 32.05
CA LYS A 962 -22.39 -56.31 31.15
C LYS A 962 -22.40 -56.99 29.79
N THR A 963 -23.58 -57.36 29.30
CA THR A 963 -23.77 -57.86 27.93
C THR A 963 -23.51 -56.74 26.92
N VAL A 964 -22.69 -57.01 25.90
CA VAL A 964 -22.57 -56.13 24.72
C VAL A 964 -23.70 -56.45 23.75
N LYS A 965 -24.61 -55.50 23.55
CA LYS A 965 -25.77 -55.61 22.66
C LYS A 965 -25.40 -55.41 21.19
N LYS A 966 -24.53 -54.43 20.93
CA LYS A 966 -24.05 -54.09 19.58
C LYS A 966 -22.72 -53.34 19.69
N ARG A 967 -21.84 -53.55 18.72
CA ARG A 967 -20.67 -52.71 18.45
C ARG A 967 -20.95 -51.87 17.21
N ILE A 968 -20.36 -50.67 17.16
CA ILE A 968 -20.33 -49.82 15.97
C ILE A 968 -18.88 -49.34 15.83
N TYR A 969 -18.12 -50.02 14.98
CA TYR A 969 -16.80 -49.57 14.56
C TYR A 969 -16.92 -48.73 13.28
N VAL A 970 -16.27 -47.57 13.28
CA VAL A 970 -15.98 -46.81 12.06
C VAL A 970 -14.46 -46.74 11.96
N PRO A 971 -13.83 -47.44 11.00
CA PRO A 971 -12.39 -47.49 10.85
C PRO A 971 -11.74 -46.12 10.91
N ARG A 972 -10.61 -46.04 11.63
CA ARG A 972 -9.82 -44.81 11.86
C ARG A 972 -10.59 -43.65 12.54
N ARG A 973 -11.83 -43.85 13.01
CA ARG A 973 -12.69 -42.78 13.57
C ARG A 973 -13.25 -43.05 14.95
N ILE A 974 -13.93 -44.18 15.20
CA ILE A 974 -14.57 -44.44 16.50
C ILE A 974 -14.89 -45.92 16.72
N LEU A 975 -14.88 -46.36 17.98
CA LEU A 975 -15.53 -47.60 18.42
C LEU A 975 -16.59 -47.25 19.48
N ASN A 976 -17.88 -47.47 19.19
CA ASN A 976 -18.97 -47.29 20.15
C ASN A 976 -19.53 -48.65 20.56
N ILE A 977 -19.41 -48.98 21.83
CA ILE A 977 -19.88 -50.24 22.43
C ILE A 977 -21.21 -49.96 23.11
N ILE A 978 -22.28 -50.58 22.60
CA ILE A 978 -23.63 -50.48 23.13
C ILE A 978 -23.86 -51.66 24.07
N LEU A 979 -24.05 -51.36 25.36
CA LEU A 979 -24.31 -52.32 26.43
C LEU A 979 -25.81 -52.47 26.67
N GLU A 980 -26.24 -53.64 27.14
CA GLU A 980 -27.61 -53.84 27.56
C GLU A 980 -27.94 -53.03 28.83
N THR A 981 -28.90 -52.12 28.69
CA THR A 981 -29.49 -51.42 29.83
C THR A 981 -30.31 -52.41 30.66
N GLN A 982 -29.80 -52.80 31.83
CA GLN A 982 -30.65 -53.44 32.84
C GLN A 982 -31.80 -52.48 33.17
N LYS A 983 -33.03 -52.86 32.84
CA LYS A 983 -34.23 -52.20 33.37
C LYS A 983 -34.19 -52.38 34.89
N ILE A 984 -33.92 -51.31 35.62
CA ILE A 984 -34.22 -51.26 37.05
C ILE A 984 -35.75 -51.38 37.15
N SER A 985 -36.23 -52.49 37.70
CA SER A 985 -37.63 -52.63 38.08
C SER A 985 -37.91 -51.65 39.22
N SER A 986 -38.78 -50.67 38.97
CA SER A 986 -39.25 -49.76 40.01
C SER A 986 -40.13 -50.52 41.01
N SER A 987 -39.65 -50.62 42.25
CA SER A 987 -40.35 -51.12 43.43
C SER A 987 -39.94 -50.28 44.64
#